data_AF-A0A182YJQ0-F1
#
_entry.id   AF-A0A182YJQ0-F1
#
_cell.length_a   1.000
_cell.length_b   1.000
_cell.length_c   1.000
_cell.angle_alpha   90.00
_cell.angle_beta   90.00
_cell.angle_gamma   90.00
#
_symmetry.space_group_name_H-M   'P 1'
#
loop_
_entity.id
_entity.type
_entity.pdbx_description
1 polymer ?
#
loop_
_entity_poly.entity_id
_entity_poly.type
_entity_poly.pdbx_seq_one_letter_code
_entity_poly.pdbx_strand_id
1 'polypeptide(L)'
;MASTLDIDPTFKHALKLLHSPHSDATEKIRNLLDELIKQRYGSGKTLINSLSKKHLGEEPLAGGSNLYVRKQKVIEPKPIPVINVDPDPEPMASGTIECIVSAPEALTMPPMPSGSILISTSDLEGNDEDDDVVMEEDKLKELEDLMCVVCRLMDVSARNRLVECADCHALYHQECHKPVISEADANDEENAWYCTLCRTKQTVTKLPATALVSTPPITIATSPSPTVSSSASKSTSHSKGNSGSSNKSAESSSSSSSSGSSKHKSSKSGSKSSDSSHERDRDRDRDRGERDRDRDRDRDRDRDRDRERERDRDRSSKSSSNSGAGGGGSSSSSGGGAGSAASSAVGTPRMSSSSAEKTPVAKGNEGFAAKAPATLDPSVPKKIVSAIPKQRQQLLKWNGWGYKDSRFLYQDGTIVFTGDRYPIGGKVSLPHFRDYVIENFNVDLSDRREGVPVPNEFPDPVPCPEFLQDVRRSGIDCTQNGEDRLIRCHGQTLHDVHMMRTGTFKRIPDVVLFPVSHEQVEQIVHYANRHNVVLIPYGGGTSVSGSVTCPEGETRPIAALDTSQMNRMLWIDRQNLVACFEAGIVGQDLERELRQLGFTVGHEPDSYEFSTLGGWVATRASGMKKNVYGNIEDLLVRVKMVTSQGVLERSLAVPRVSCGPDFNHLVLGSEGTLGVITEVVIKIRPLPQVKRYGSLVFPDFGSGVRCLREVARERLQPASIRLIDNEQFVFGQALKIPGGPLATVADQLKKVYLTRVKRLQLDRIAIATLLFEGHEAQVKQHEAKIFAIAKQHGGFSAGSSNGEKGYILTFVIAYIRDLALDYSIVAESFETSVSWDRCEALCTNVKSCVRKECAKHNIQHYLISCRVTQTYDAGACVYFYFGFNHAGFANPVTIYEEIENKARDEILASGGSISHHHGVGKIRSRWYPQSVSNVGVQLYKATKRELDPNNIFAAGNLIPIELQDSASETSCLKAKL
;
A
#
# COMPACT_ATOMS: atom_id res chain seq x y z
N MET A 1 -48.71 32.21 -2.16
CA MET A 1 -49.26 30.93 -1.64
C MET A 1 -48.44 29.79 -2.23
N ALA A 2 -48.05 28.82 -1.41
CA ALA A 2 -47.69 27.46 -1.79
C ALA A 2 -47.99 26.59 -0.56
N SER A 3 -48.57 25.41 -0.74
CA SER A 3 -49.27 24.70 0.34
C SER A 3 -48.35 23.86 1.23
N THR A 4 -48.57 23.95 2.54
CA THR A 4 -48.14 22.97 3.53
C THR A 4 -48.74 21.60 3.24
N LEU A 5 -47.93 20.54 3.27
CA LEU A 5 -48.41 19.16 3.36
C LEU A 5 -48.83 18.89 4.81
N ASP A 6 -50.14 18.81 5.07
CA ASP A 6 -50.66 18.61 6.42
C ASP A 6 -50.71 17.12 6.77
N ILE A 7 -49.82 16.70 7.68
CA ILE A 7 -49.67 15.30 8.09
C ILE A 7 -50.90 14.85 8.91
N ASP A 8 -51.34 13.61 8.70
CA ASP A 8 -52.55 13.04 9.30
C ASP A 8 -52.66 13.26 10.84
N PRO A 9 -53.80 13.75 11.36
CA PRO A 9 -54.00 13.98 12.79
C PRO A 9 -53.85 12.72 13.66
N THR A 10 -54.24 11.55 13.15
CA THR A 10 -54.14 10.26 13.84
C THR A 10 -52.68 9.83 13.99
N PHE A 11 -51.86 10.03 12.95
CA PHE A 11 -50.41 9.81 13.00
C PHE A 11 -49.74 10.76 14.00
N LYS A 12 -50.08 12.05 13.98
CA LYS A 12 -49.65 13.05 15.00
C LYS A 12 -50.09 12.65 16.42
N HIS A 13 -51.25 12.00 16.59
CA HIS A 13 -51.74 11.55 17.89
C HIS A 13 -51.00 10.28 18.38
N ALA A 14 -50.75 9.32 17.49
CA ALA A 14 -49.97 8.11 17.80
C ALA A 14 -48.55 8.46 18.26
N LEU A 15 -47.86 9.38 17.58
CA LEU A 15 -46.56 9.92 17.99
C LEU A 15 -46.58 10.55 19.39
N LYS A 16 -47.61 11.35 19.72
CA LYS A 16 -47.76 11.95 21.05
C LYS A 16 -47.98 10.93 22.16
N LEU A 17 -48.65 9.81 21.87
CA LEU A 17 -48.78 8.72 22.83
C LEU A 17 -47.48 7.91 22.95
N LEU A 18 -46.71 7.75 21.85
CA LEU A 18 -45.42 7.05 21.85
C LEU A 18 -44.36 7.74 22.72
N HIS A 19 -44.42 9.07 22.81
CA HIS A 19 -43.57 9.88 23.70
C HIS A 19 -44.23 10.23 25.04
N SER A 20 -45.36 9.62 25.39
CA SER A 20 -46.06 9.88 26.66
C SER A 20 -45.45 9.06 27.81
N PRO A 21 -45.09 9.67 28.95
CA PRO A 21 -44.58 8.96 30.12
C PRO A 21 -45.69 8.28 30.95
N HIS A 22 -46.97 8.37 30.53
CA HIS A 22 -48.07 7.72 31.23
C HIS A 22 -48.13 6.22 30.93
N SER A 23 -48.24 5.39 31.97
CA SER A 23 -48.24 3.92 31.87
C SER A 23 -49.39 3.31 31.04
N ASP A 24 -50.45 4.06 30.76
CA ASP A 24 -51.58 3.64 29.91
C ASP A 24 -51.40 3.99 28.42
N ALA A 25 -50.32 4.68 28.05
CA ALA A 25 -50.09 5.14 26.67
C ALA A 25 -49.95 3.99 25.68
N THR A 26 -49.28 2.90 26.06
CA THR A 26 -49.13 1.68 25.24
C THR A 26 -50.47 1.03 24.92
N GLU A 27 -51.41 1.02 25.88
CA GLU A 27 -52.75 0.47 25.68
C GLU A 27 -53.61 1.39 24.80
N LYS A 28 -53.51 2.72 24.99
CA LYS A 28 -54.16 3.71 24.13
C LYS A 28 -53.69 3.61 22.67
N ILE A 29 -52.39 3.41 22.43
CA ILE A 29 -51.85 3.16 21.08
C ILE A 29 -52.39 1.87 20.49
N ARG A 30 -52.45 0.80 21.29
CA ARG A 30 -52.99 -0.50 20.84
C ARG A 30 -54.45 -0.39 20.42
N ASN A 31 -55.27 0.32 21.20
CA ASN A 31 -56.68 0.57 20.89
C ASN A 31 -56.87 1.49 19.68
N LEU A 32 -56.05 2.54 19.52
CA LEU A 32 -56.05 3.41 18.34
C LEU A 32 -55.73 2.61 17.05
N LEU A 33 -54.76 1.70 17.14
CA LEU A 33 -54.33 0.87 16.02
C LEU A 33 -55.37 -0.24 15.70
N ASP A 34 -56.03 -0.79 16.71
CA ASP A 34 -57.16 -1.72 16.55
C ASP A 34 -58.36 -1.08 15.85
N GLU A 35 -58.73 0.16 16.18
CA GLU A 35 -59.80 0.88 15.47
C GLU A 35 -59.44 1.13 14.00
N LEU A 36 -58.22 1.57 13.72
CA LEU A 36 -57.74 1.75 12.33
C LEU A 36 -57.75 0.42 11.54
N ILE A 37 -57.42 -0.70 12.18
CA ILE A 37 -57.48 -2.03 11.57
C ILE A 37 -58.93 -2.48 11.33
N LYS A 38 -59.85 -2.26 12.27
CA LYS A 38 -61.29 -2.54 12.06
C LYS A 38 -61.87 -1.72 10.93
N GLN A 39 -61.55 -0.43 10.85
CA GLN A 39 -62.00 0.47 9.78
C GLN A 39 -61.47 0.05 8.41
N ARG A 40 -60.23 -0.44 8.33
CA ARG A 40 -59.57 -0.77 7.05
C ARG A 40 -59.76 -2.22 6.59
N TYR A 41 -60.01 -3.15 7.51
CA TYR A 41 -60.06 -4.60 7.24
C TYR A 41 -61.29 -5.33 7.81
N GLY A 42 -62.25 -4.60 8.38
CA GLY A 42 -63.52 -5.13 8.89
C GLY A 42 -63.54 -5.39 10.40
N SER A 43 -64.72 -5.25 11.01
CA SER A 43 -64.93 -5.21 12.47
C SER A 43 -64.51 -6.46 13.26
N GLY A 44 -64.27 -7.60 12.60
CA GLY A 44 -63.75 -8.83 13.22
C GLY A 44 -62.22 -8.89 13.34
N LYS A 45 -61.49 -7.93 12.79
CA LYS A 45 -60.02 -7.87 12.79
C LYS A 45 -59.48 -6.92 13.87
N THR A 46 -58.52 -7.41 14.64
CA THR A 46 -57.71 -6.69 15.65
C THR A 46 -56.27 -7.22 15.60
N LEU A 47 -55.32 -6.54 16.24
CA LEU A 47 -53.93 -7.00 16.38
C LEU A 47 -53.86 -8.43 16.91
N ILE A 48 -54.65 -8.74 17.94
CA ILE A 48 -54.66 -10.05 18.61
C ILE A 48 -55.16 -11.16 17.67
N ASN A 49 -56.09 -10.83 16.76
CA ASN A 49 -56.58 -11.74 15.72
C ASN A 49 -55.74 -11.72 14.41
N SER A 50 -54.67 -10.92 14.36
CA SER A 50 -53.86 -10.70 13.14
C SER A 50 -52.37 -11.01 13.30
N LEU A 51 -51.90 -11.29 14.53
CA LEU A 51 -50.53 -11.69 14.83
C LEU A 51 -50.51 -13.15 15.29
N SER A 52 -49.60 -13.97 14.75
CA SER A 52 -49.44 -15.36 15.16
C SER A 52 -48.73 -15.46 16.52
N LYS A 53 -49.04 -16.50 17.30
CA LYS A 53 -48.58 -16.69 18.69
C LYS A 53 -47.05 -16.77 18.88
N LYS A 54 -46.24 -16.82 17.81
CA LYS A 54 -44.77 -16.92 17.89
C LYS A 54 -44.09 -15.61 18.37
N HIS A 55 -44.80 -14.47 18.33
CA HIS A 55 -44.26 -13.13 18.63
C HIS A 55 -44.68 -12.53 19.98
N LEU A 56 -45.27 -13.33 20.88
CA LEU A 56 -45.71 -12.90 22.22
C LEU A 56 -45.27 -13.89 23.30
N GLY A 57 -43.94 -14.09 23.41
CA GLY A 57 -43.30 -14.70 24.56
C GLY A 57 -42.73 -13.60 25.48
N GLU A 58 -42.96 -13.72 26.78
CA GLU A 58 -42.66 -12.69 27.78
C GLU A 58 -41.26 -12.87 28.40
N GLU A 59 -40.52 -11.78 28.63
CA GLU A 59 -39.41 -11.79 29.60
C GLU A 59 -39.96 -11.48 31.01
N PRO A 60 -39.69 -12.32 32.02
CA PRO A 60 -40.05 -12.03 33.41
C PRO A 60 -39.00 -11.15 34.10
N LEU A 61 -39.48 -10.12 34.80
CA LEU A 61 -38.66 -9.21 35.61
C LEU A 61 -37.89 -9.95 36.73
N ALA A 62 -36.66 -9.54 36.98
CA ALA A 62 -35.80 -10.15 38.00
C ALA A 62 -36.22 -9.79 39.44
N GLY A 63 -36.46 -10.80 40.28
CA GLY A 63 -36.64 -10.59 41.72
C GLY A 63 -36.88 -11.85 42.57
N GLY A 64 -36.07 -12.03 43.62
CA GLY A 64 -36.53 -12.67 44.87
C GLY A 64 -36.52 -14.21 45.00
N SER A 65 -35.36 -14.76 45.39
CA SER A 65 -35.20 -15.84 46.41
C SER A 65 -35.96 -17.20 46.34
N ASN A 66 -35.16 -18.27 46.53
CA ASN A 66 -35.44 -19.51 47.29
C ASN A 66 -36.15 -20.74 46.67
N LEU A 67 -35.71 -21.91 47.19
CA LEU A 67 -36.37 -23.24 47.29
C LEU A 67 -36.36 -24.24 46.10
N TYR A 68 -35.26 -25.03 46.05
CA TYR A 68 -35.22 -26.50 46.26
C TYR A 68 -35.90 -27.53 45.27
N VAL A 69 -35.06 -28.49 44.85
CA VAL A 69 -35.32 -29.97 44.78
C VAL A 69 -35.86 -30.65 43.49
N ARG A 70 -34.89 -31.08 42.66
CA ARG A 70 -34.53 -32.51 42.39
C ARG A 70 -35.58 -33.47 41.76
N LYS A 71 -35.24 -34.01 40.57
CA LYS A 71 -35.07 -35.47 40.34
C LYS A 71 -34.40 -35.77 38.98
N GLN A 72 -33.17 -36.29 39.01
CA GLN A 72 -32.58 -37.01 37.86
C GLN A 72 -33.20 -38.42 37.74
N LYS A 73 -33.15 -38.99 36.54
CA LYS A 73 -33.34 -40.42 36.30
C LYS A 73 -32.23 -40.93 35.37
N VAL A 74 -31.53 -41.98 35.78
CA VAL A 74 -30.36 -42.53 35.08
C VAL A 74 -30.82 -43.53 34.01
N ILE A 75 -30.12 -43.58 32.88
CA ILE A 75 -30.16 -44.66 31.88
C ILE A 75 -28.71 -44.97 31.49
N GLU A 76 -28.38 -46.26 31.38
CA GLU A 76 -27.02 -46.75 31.13
C GLU A 76 -26.72 -46.93 29.63
N PRO A 77 -25.47 -46.74 29.17
CA PRO A 77 -25.08 -46.95 27.77
C PRO A 77 -24.93 -48.44 27.43
N LYS A 78 -25.26 -48.83 26.18
CA LYS A 78 -25.00 -50.18 25.64
C LYS A 78 -23.69 -50.23 24.84
N PRO A 79 -23.03 -51.40 24.72
CA PRO A 79 -21.76 -51.54 23.98
C PRO A 79 -21.94 -51.45 22.46
N ILE A 80 -20.88 -51.03 21.76
CA ILE A 80 -20.76 -51.02 20.29
C ILE A 80 -19.81 -52.15 19.86
N PRO A 81 -20.09 -52.91 18.78
CA PRO A 81 -19.22 -54.02 18.35
C PRO A 81 -17.91 -53.56 17.69
N VAL A 82 -16.87 -54.39 17.80
CA VAL A 82 -15.62 -54.26 17.04
C VAL A 82 -15.78 -54.89 15.65
N ILE A 83 -15.17 -54.28 14.64
CA ILE A 83 -15.02 -54.84 13.28
C ILE A 83 -13.53 -54.87 12.95
N ASN A 84 -13.03 -56.02 12.48
CA ASN A 84 -11.64 -56.20 12.08
C ASN A 84 -11.35 -55.59 10.70
N VAL A 85 -10.08 -55.27 10.46
CA VAL A 85 -9.54 -54.85 9.16
C VAL A 85 -8.43 -55.81 8.77
N ASP A 86 -8.44 -56.26 7.52
CA ASP A 86 -7.41 -57.10 6.88
C ASP A 86 -6.97 -56.43 5.55
N PRO A 87 -5.81 -56.80 4.96
CA PRO A 87 -4.87 -55.79 4.44
C PRO A 87 -4.89 -55.50 2.92
N ASP A 88 -4.18 -54.43 2.55
CA ASP A 88 -3.88 -54.00 1.18
C ASP A 88 -3.00 -55.00 0.38
N PRO A 89 -3.13 -55.05 -0.96
CA PRO A 89 -2.21 -55.75 -1.87
C PRO A 89 -0.96 -54.91 -2.28
N GLU A 90 0.09 -55.60 -2.70
CA GLU A 90 1.46 -55.06 -2.90
C GLU A 90 1.68 -54.20 -4.17
N PRO A 91 2.68 -53.27 -4.15
CA PRO A 91 3.26 -52.66 -5.34
C PRO A 91 4.51 -53.41 -5.87
N MET A 92 4.63 -53.55 -7.19
CA MET A 92 5.81 -54.13 -7.89
C MET A 92 7.07 -53.25 -7.81
N ALA A 93 8.25 -53.86 -7.91
CA ALA A 93 9.55 -53.24 -7.62
C ALA A 93 10.47 -52.95 -8.83
N SER A 94 11.24 -51.86 -8.75
CA SER A 94 12.58 -51.63 -9.33
C SER A 94 13.05 -50.21 -8.95
N GLY A 95 14.29 -49.92 -8.56
CA GLY A 95 15.48 -50.76 -8.36
C GLY A 95 16.50 -50.09 -7.43
N THR A 96 17.56 -50.79 -7.03
CA THR A 96 18.45 -50.43 -5.90
C THR A 96 19.59 -49.46 -6.23
N ILE A 97 19.90 -48.58 -5.27
CA ILE A 97 21.27 -48.10 -4.97
C ILE A 97 21.44 -48.15 -3.44
N GLU A 98 22.56 -48.71 -2.97
CA GLU A 98 22.85 -48.87 -1.54
C GLU A 98 23.59 -47.66 -0.95
N CYS A 99 23.36 -47.38 0.33
CA CYS A 99 24.33 -46.71 1.20
C CYS A 99 24.13 -47.15 2.66
N ILE A 100 25.20 -47.64 3.29
CA ILE A 100 25.19 -48.22 4.64
C ILE A 100 25.81 -47.24 5.64
N VAL A 101 25.06 -46.80 6.65
CA VAL A 101 25.60 -46.38 7.96
C VAL A 101 24.62 -46.80 9.06
N SER A 102 25.15 -47.35 10.16
CA SER A 102 24.37 -47.90 11.28
C SER A 102 23.83 -46.85 12.25
N ALA A 103 22.82 -47.22 13.03
CA ALA A 103 22.32 -46.45 14.18
C ALA A 103 22.31 -47.33 15.46
N PRO A 104 22.55 -46.76 16.66
CA PRO A 104 22.35 -47.44 17.94
C PRO A 104 21.10 -46.96 18.69
N GLU A 105 20.19 -47.92 18.88
CA GLU A 105 19.34 -48.21 20.04
C GLU A 105 18.77 -47.12 20.99
N ALA A 106 17.49 -47.36 21.29
CA ALA A 106 16.59 -46.64 22.18
C ALA A 106 16.94 -46.68 23.69
N LEU A 107 16.30 -45.77 24.43
CA LEU A 107 15.94 -45.94 25.85
C LEU A 107 14.46 -45.58 26.06
N THR A 108 13.85 -46.12 27.12
CA THR A 108 12.39 -46.13 27.34
C THR A 108 12.01 -45.84 28.81
N MET A 109 10.71 -45.55 29.05
CA MET A 109 10.00 -45.63 30.36
C MET A 109 10.32 -44.55 31.44
N PRO A 110 9.43 -44.23 32.42
CA PRO A 110 7.96 -44.41 32.53
C PRO A 110 7.23 -43.08 32.98
N PRO A 111 6.17 -42.97 33.85
CA PRO A 111 5.02 -42.08 33.53
C PRO A 111 4.43 -41.18 34.68
N MET A 112 3.28 -40.52 34.41
CA MET A 112 2.31 -39.89 35.37
C MET A 112 2.76 -38.58 36.10
N PRO A 113 1.86 -37.77 36.71
CA PRO A 113 0.38 -37.87 36.82
C PRO A 113 -0.42 -36.64 36.30
N SER A 114 -1.74 -36.64 36.53
CA SER A 114 -2.75 -35.75 35.91
C SER A 114 -3.15 -34.51 36.73
N GLY A 115 -3.65 -33.46 36.05
CA GLY A 115 -4.42 -32.33 36.61
C GLY A 115 -4.26 -31.03 35.78
N SER A 116 -5.30 -30.24 35.48
CA SER A 116 -6.73 -30.37 35.80
C SER A 116 -7.64 -29.56 34.85
N ILE A 117 -8.78 -30.14 34.46
CA ILE A 117 -10.05 -29.50 34.04
C ILE A 117 -10.00 -28.51 32.85
N LEU A 118 -10.51 -28.99 31.71
CA LEU A 118 -11.15 -28.15 30.69
C LEU A 118 -12.62 -27.88 31.08
N ILE A 119 -13.17 -26.74 30.67
CA ILE A 119 -14.62 -26.58 30.48
C ILE A 119 -14.87 -26.49 28.98
N SER A 120 -15.73 -27.37 28.49
CA SER A 120 -16.19 -27.42 27.10
C SER A 120 -17.71 -27.55 27.11
N THR A 121 -18.39 -26.71 26.34
CA THR A 121 -19.83 -26.82 26.08
C THR A 121 -20.07 -26.62 24.58
N SER A 122 -20.18 -27.73 23.87
CA SER A 122 -20.96 -27.82 22.65
C SER A 122 -22.47 -27.84 22.99
N ASP A 123 -23.30 -28.23 22.02
CA ASP A 123 -24.70 -28.68 22.19
C ASP A 123 -25.78 -27.58 22.10
N LEU A 124 -25.94 -27.06 20.88
CA LEU A 124 -27.28 -26.75 20.32
C LEU A 124 -27.31 -27.17 18.84
N GLU A 125 -27.70 -28.42 18.57
CA GLU A 125 -28.30 -28.77 17.28
C GLU A 125 -29.79 -28.37 17.32
N GLY A 126 -30.24 -27.63 16.32
CA GLY A 126 -31.61 -27.16 16.18
C GLY A 126 -31.98 -27.07 14.70
N ASN A 127 -33.17 -27.58 14.36
CA ASN A 127 -33.54 -27.88 12.98
C ASN A 127 -34.16 -26.70 12.21
N ASP A 128 -33.82 -26.67 10.92
CA ASP A 128 -34.64 -26.28 9.75
C ASP A 128 -35.03 -24.80 9.48
N GLU A 129 -35.29 -24.61 8.17
CA GLU A 129 -35.94 -23.51 7.43
C GLU A 129 -35.05 -22.32 6.97
N ASP A 130 -34.94 -22.19 5.63
CA ASP A 130 -34.26 -21.12 4.90
C ASP A 130 -35.10 -19.82 4.85
N ASP A 131 -34.46 -18.63 4.89
CA ASP A 131 -35.03 -17.38 4.34
C ASP A 131 -33.93 -16.28 4.15
N ASP A 132 -33.32 -16.24 2.96
CA ASP A 132 -32.29 -15.24 2.60
C ASP A 132 -32.94 -13.91 2.14
N VAL A 133 -33.02 -12.91 3.03
CA VAL A 133 -33.58 -11.59 2.71
C VAL A 133 -32.50 -10.65 2.14
N VAL A 134 -32.50 -10.48 0.81
CA VAL A 134 -31.67 -9.47 0.12
C VAL A 134 -32.23 -8.07 0.38
N MET A 135 -31.37 -7.11 0.76
CA MET A 135 -31.75 -5.70 0.88
C MET A 135 -31.51 -4.93 -0.42
N GLU A 136 -32.46 -4.06 -0.77
CA GLU A 136 -32.46 -3.23 -1.99
C GLU A 136 -31.61 -1.96 -1.82
N GLU A 137 -31.08 -1.43 -2.95
CA GLU A 137 -30.06 -0.36 -2.97
C GLU A 137 -30.49 0.96 -2.29
N ASP A 138 -31.78 1.31 -2.31
CA ASP A 138 -32.26 2.57 -1.74
C ASP A 138 -32.03 2.67 -0.21
N LYS A 139 -31.99 1.54 0.51
CA LYS A 139 -31.68 1.52 1.95
C LYS A 139 -30.23 1.85 2.27
N LEU A 140 -29.30 1.74 1.30
CA LEU A 140 -27.90 2.15 1.53
C LEU A 140 -27.75 3.68 1.55
N LYS A 141 -28.58 4.43 0.80
CA LYS A 141 -28.56 5.91 0.83
C LYS A 141 -28.97 6.46 2.19
N GLU A 142 -30.01 5.89 2.80
CA GLU A 142 -30.51 6.33 4.11
C GLU A 142 -29.44 6.18 5.22
N LEU A 143 -28.43 5.32 5.04
CA LEU A 143 -27.28 5.24 5.94
C LEU A 143 -26.19 6.28 5.66
N GLU A 144 -26.03 6.79 4.43
CA GLU A 144 -24.99 7.77 4.10
C GLU A 144 -25.27 9.15 4.73
N ASP A 145 -26.55 9.54 4.81
CA ASP A 145 -27.00 10.82 5.39
C ASP A 145 -26.91 10.84 6.93
N LEU A 146 -26.82 9.68 7.59
CA LEU A 146 -26.65 9.54 9.04
C LEU A 146 -25.18 9.58 9.51
N MET A 147 -24.22 9.67 8.57
CA MET A 147 -22.79 9.69 8.89
C MET A 147 -22.26 11.09 9.15
N CYS A 148 -21.19 11.21 9.97
CA CYS A 148 -20.44 12.46 9.99
C CYS A 148 -19.83 12.76 8.61
N VAL A 149 -20.12 13.96 8.07
CA VAL A 149 -19.65 14.38 6.73
C VAL A 149 -18.13 14.52 6.61
N VAL A 150 -17.39 14.51 7.73
CA VAL A 150 -15.92 14.62 7.76
C VAL A 150 -15.23 13.26 7.78
N CYS A 151 -15.69 12.31 8.61
CA CYS A 151 -15.01 11.02 8.79
C CYS A 151 -15.78 9.81 8.24
N ARG A 152 -17.03 9.98 7.79
CA ARG A 152 -17.92 8.94 7.26
C ARG A 152 -18.08 7.74 8.20
N LEU A 153 -18.41 8.03 9.46
CA LEU A 153 -18.76 7.05 10.49
C LEU A 153 -20.05 7.47 11.22
N MET A 154 -20.76 6.49 11.77
CA MET A 154 -21.95 6.67 12.63
C MET A 154 -21.65 6.34 14.12
N ASP A 155 -20.38 6.36 14.54
CA ASP A 155 -20.02 6.10 15.94
C ASP A 155 -20.60 7.19 16.88
N VAL A 156 -21.12 6.80 18.04
CA VAL A 156 -21.78 7.73 18.99
C VAL A 156 -21.26 7.49 20.41
N SER A 157 -19.95 7.68 20.60
CA SER A 157 -19.37 7.65 21.94
C SER A 157 -19.82 8.84 22.79
N ALA A 158 -19.89 8.64 24.12
CA ALA A 158 -20.44 9.64 25.05
C ALA A 158 -19.73 11.01 25.04
N ARG A 159 -18.49 11.09 24.52
CA ARG A 159 -17.65 12.30 24.44
C ARG A 159 -17.47 12.87 23.04
N ASN A 160 -17.91 12.17 22.00
CA ASN A 160 -17.78 12.62 20.62
C ASN A 160 -19.07 12.30 19.86
N ARG A 161 -20.13 13.02 20.19
CA ARG A 161 -21.46 12.86 19.59
C ARG A 161 -21.50 13.46 18.18
N LEU A 162 -22.44 12.99 17.36
CA LEU A 162 -22.87 13.69 16.16
C LEU A 162 -23.69 14.94 16.55
N VAL A 163 -23.41 16.07 15.91
CA VAL A 163 -24.10 17.36 16.08
C VAL A 163 -24.49 17.87 14.69
N GLU A 164 -25.75 18.28 14.54
CA GLU A 164 -26.32 18.69 13.26
C GLU A 164 -26.16 20.21 13.03
N CYS A 165 -25.79 20.62 11.82
CA CYS A 165 -25.78 22.03 11.45
C CYS A 165 -27.18 22.52 11.04
N ALA A 166 -27.80 23.38 11.84
CA ALA A 166 -29.18 23.87 11.70
C ALA A 166 -29.49 24.79 10.47
N ASP A 167 -28.63 24.79 9.46
CA ASP A 167 -28.78 25.52 8.17
C ASP A 167 -28.59 24.59 6.95
N CYS A 168 -27.86 23.48 7.10
CA CYS A 168 -27.56 22.55 6.01
C CYS A 168 -27.78 21.08 6.36
N HIS A 169 -28.25 20.78 7.58
CA HIS A 169 -28.55 19.44 8.11
C HIS A 169 -27.39 18.43 8.09
N ALA A 170 -26.16 18.89 7.77
CA ALA A 170 -24.97 18.07 7.79
C ALA A 170 -24.54 17.73 9.23
N LEU A 171 -24.30 16.43 9.48
CA LEU A 171 -23.86 15.91 10.77
C LEU A 171 -22.33 15.99 10.93
N TYR A 172 -21.89 16.44 12.10
CA TYR A 172 -20.48 16.56 12.48
C TYR A 172 -20.22 15.92 13.83
N HIS A 173 -19.23 15.01 13.90
CA HIS A 173 -18.62 14.67 15.19
C HIS A 173 -17.94 15.90 15.79
N GLN A 174 -18.10 16.11 17.10
CA GLN A 174 -17.57 17.28 17.81
C GLN A 174 -16.08 17.50 17.55
N GLU A 175 -15.28 16.43 17.64
CA GLU A 175 -13.84 16.47 17.39
C GLU A 175 -13.45 16.64 15.91
N CYS A 176 -14.34 16.31 14.97
CA CYS A 176 -14.04 16.31 13.54
C CYS A 176 -14.23 17.69 12.88
N HIS A 177 -15.17 18.50 13.35
CA HIS A 177 -15.32 19.88 12.86
C HIS A 177 -14.13 20.76 13.30
N LYS A 178 -13.89 21.87 12.58
CA LYS A 178 -12.83 22.84 12.87
C LYS A 178 -13.40 24.27 12.78
N PRO A 179 -13.38 25.08 13.87
CA PRO A 179 -12.97 24.70 15.23
C PRO A 179 -13.83 23.57 15.81
N VAL A 180 -13.29 22.84 16.78
CA VAL A 180 -13.98 21.74 17.48
C VAL A 180 -15.28 22.26 18.11
N ILE A 181 -16.35 21.48 18.03
CA ILE A 181 -17.65 21.81 18.66
C ILE A 181 -17.49 21.63 20.17
N SER A 182 -17.91 22.61 20.98
CA SER A 182 -17.81 22.48 22.44
C SER A 182 -18.95 21.62 23.01
N GLU A 183 -18.77 21.05 24.21
CA GLU A 183 -19.88 20.39 24.90
C GLU A 183 -21.03 21.36 25.24
N ALA A 184 -20.81 22.68 25.26
CA ALA A 184 -21.91 23.64 25.37
C ALA A 184 -22.70 23.69 24.05
N ASP A 185 -22.04 23.92 22.91
CA ASP A 185 -22.66 23.90 21.58
C ASP A 185 -23.37 22.57 21.27
N ALA A 186 -22.92 21.46 21.86
CA ALA A 186 -23.46 20.10 21.65
C ALA A 186 -24.53 19.67 22.66
N ASN A 187 -24.92 20.54 23.61
CA ASN A 187 -26.02 20.31 24.56
C ASN A 187 -26.97 21.53 24.71
N ASP A 188 -26.79 22.59 23.91
CA ASP A 188 -27.67 23.77 23.93
C ASP A 188 -28.94 23.52 23.09
N GLU A 189 -30.04 23.18 23.76
CA GLU A 189 -31.35 22.97 23.12
C GLU A 189 -32.08 24.30 22.80
N GLU A 190 -31.60 25.45 23.28
CA GLU A 190 -32.20 26.76 23.01
C GLU A 190 -31.54 27.50 21.84
N ASN A 191 -30.23 27.29 21.59
CA ASN A 191 -29.48 27.93 20.50
C ASN A 191 -29.02 26.94 19.43
N ALA A 192 -29.59 27.07 18.23
CA ALA A 192 -29.18 26.34 17.04
C ALA A 192 -27.66 26.47 16.73
N TRP A 193 -26.95 25.34 16.69
CA TRP A 193 -25.56 25.32 16.23
C TRP A 193 -25.46 25.39 14.70
N TYR A 194 -24.42 26.09 14.22
CA TYR A 194 -24.17 26.32 12.80
C TYR A 194 -22.69 26.10 12.48
N CYS A 195 -22.41 25.27 11.47
CA CYS A 195 -21.05 25.01 11.00
C CYS A 195 -20.40 26.27 10.38
N THR A 196 -19.07 26.25 10.24
CA THR A 196 -18.30 27.41 9.75
C THR A 196 -18.72 27.89 8.35
N LEU A 197 -19.11 26.97 7.46
CA LEU A 197 -19.56 27.30 6.11
C LEU A 197 -20.90 28.07 6.13
N CYS A 198 -21.84 27.64 6.98
CA CYS A 198 -23.15 28.28 7.12
C CYS A 198 -23.07 29.62 7.87
N ARG A 199 -22.28 29.70 8.96
CA ARG A 199 -22.00 30.97 9.65
C ARG A 199 -21.42 32.02 8.69
N THR A 200 -20.48 31.62 7.83
CA THR A 200 -19.87 32.52 6.84
C THR A 200 -20.88 33.06 5.82
N LYS A 201 -21.84 32.24 5.36
CA LYS A 201 -22.94 32.70 4.48
C LYS A 201 -23.82 33.74 5.18
N GLN A 202 -24.22 33.48 6.42
CA GLN A 202 -25.12 34.35 7.18
C GLN A 202 -24.52 35.74 7.50
N THR A 203 -23.19 35.86 7.56
CA THR A 203 -22.52 37.17 7.73
C THR A 203 -22.52 38.06 6.48
N VAL A 204 -22.73 37.49 5.27
CA VAL A 204 -22.70 38.27 4.01
C VAL A 204 -24.05 38.90 3.68
N THR A 205 -25.16 38.39 4.24
CA THR A 205 -26.53 38.77 3.87
C THR A 205 -27.15 39.90 4.71
N LYS A 206 -26.45 40.45 5.71
CA LYS A 206 -26.95 41.53 6.60
C LYS A 206 -26.40 42.93 6.26
N LEU A 207 -26.78 43.45 5.09
CA LEU A 207 -26.71 44.88 4.76
C LEU A 207 -28.07 45.32 4.16
N PRO A 208 -28.88 46.15 4.85
CA PRO A 208 -30.23 46.48 4.43
C PRO A 208 -30.30 47.68 3.47
N ALA A 209 -31.30 47.68 2.58
CA ALA A 209 -31.58 48.79 1.68
C ALA A 209 -33.03 49.31 1.82
N THR A 210 -33.13 50.61 2.10
CA THR A 210 -34.17 51.58 1.64
C THR A 210 -35.66 51.40 1.98
N ALA A 211 -36.22 52.42 2.64
CA ALA A 211 -37.63 52.83 2.55
C ALA A 211 -37.72 54.38 2.71
N LEU A 212 -38.89 54.99 2.45
CA LEU A 212 -39.10 56.44 2.20
C LEU A 212 -40.13 57.11 3.14
N VAL A 213 -40.35 58.42 2.92
CA VAL A 213 -41.52 59.27 3.31
C VAL A 213 -41.30 60.21 4.52
N SER A 214 -42.16 61.25 4.64
CA SER A 214 -41.83 62.62 5.06
C SER A 214 -42.35 63.09 6.44
N THR A 215 -41.77 64.20 6.91
CA THR A 215 -42.06 64.98 8.15
C THR A 215 -43.47 65.57 8.25
N PRO A 216 -43.93 65.87 9.49
CA PRO A 216 -44.09 67.28 9.92
C PRO A 216 -43.50 67.53 11.37
N PRO A 217 -43.66 68.68 12.10
CA PRO A 217 -42.47 69.48 12.51
C PRO A 217 -42.46 70.08 13.97
N ILE A 218 -41.51 71.04 14.25
CA ILE A 218 -41.58 72.22 15.18
C ILE A 218 -40.60 72.30 16.43
N THR A 219 -39.95 73.48 16.58
CA THR A 219 -39.22 74.17 17.71
C THR A 219 -37.91 73.68 18.42
N ILE A 220 -36.78 74.33 18.08
CA ILE A 220 -35.95 75.31 18.85
C ILE A 220 -35.61 75.13 20.36
N ALA A 221 -34.30 75.13 20.72
CA ALA A 221 -33.63 75.86 21.85
C ALA A 221 -32.10 75.55 21.92
N THR A 222 -31.17 76.37 21.38
CA THR A 222 -30.33 77.45 22.01
C THR A 222 -28.99 77.07 22.69
N SER A 223 -27.99 77.97 22.59
CA SER A 223 -26.53 77.78 22.79
C SER A 223 -26.00 78.11 24.22
N PRO A 224 -24.68 77.95 24.53
CA PRO A 224 -23.65 78.99 24.20
C PRO A 224 -22.20 78.50 23.83
N SER A 225 -21.34 79.43 23.40
CA SER A 225 -19.90 79.28 23.01
C SER A 225 -18.94 79.97 24.05
N PRO A 226 -17.62 80.27 23.85
CA PRO A 226 -16.82 80.67 22.65
C PRO A 226 -15.79 79.59 22.19
N THR A 227 -14.62 79.75 21.53
CA THR A 227 -13.68 80.83 21.04
C THR A 227 -12.93 80.28 19.77
N VAL A 228 -12.39 81.01 18.76
CA VAL A 228 -11.22 81.95 18.67
C VAL A 228 -9.88 81.27 19.08
N SER A 229 -8.72 81.27 18.37
CA SER A 229 -8.10 81.98 17.20
C SER A 229 -6.82 81.21 16.74
N SER A 230 -6.07 81.49 15.64
CA SER A 230 -6.27 82.08 14.29
C SER A 230 -4.94 82.01 13.45
N SER A 231 -4.97 82.41 12.15
CA SER A 231 -3.80 82.75 11.26
C SER A 231 -2.85 81.61 10.74
N ALA A 232 -2.10 81.73 9.63
CA ALA A 232 -2.20 82.49 8.35
C ALA A 232 -1.12 82.07 7.28
N SER A 233 -1.20 82.64 6.07
CA SER A 233 -0.12 82.89 5.06
C SER A 233 0.10 81.93 3.85
N LYS A 234 0.69 82.50 2.77
CA LYS A 234 0.83 81.99 1.38
C LYS A 234 2.32 81.83 0.97
N SER A 235 2.63 81.06 -0.10
CA SER A 235 3.39 81.54 -1.28
C SER A 235 3.71 80.48 -2.40
N THR A 236 3.42 80.85 -3.66
CA THR A 236 4.18 80.72 -4.96
C THR A 236 5.49 79.89 -5.08
N SER A 237 5.95 79.35 -6.24
CA SER A 237 5.44 79.24 -7.66
C SER A 237 6.47 78.57 -8.64
N HIS A 238 6.04 78.24 -9.88
CA HIS A 238 6.83 78.06 -11.15
C HIS A 238 7.78 76.83 -11.35
N SER A 239 8.20 76.42 -12.58
CA SER A 239 7.49 76.14 -13.88
C SER A 239 8.44 75.62 -15.01
N LYS A 240 7.91 74.90 -16.03
CA LYS A 240 8.50 74.49 -17.36
C LYS A 240 9.56 73.35 -17.34
N GLY A 241 9.75 72.53 -18.39
CA GLY A 241 8.97 72.30 -19.63
C GLY A 241 9.76 71.58 -20.78
N ASN A 242 9.06 71.03 -21.79
CA ASN A 242 9.57 70.43 -23.07
C ASN A 242 10.41 69.12 -22.99
N SER A 243 10.61 68.30 -24.04
CA SER A 243 10.09 68.24 -25.44
C SER A 243 10.37 66.89 -26.16
N GLY A 244 9.60 66.58 -27.21
CA GLY A 244 9.93 65.59 -28.28
C GLY A 244 9.23 64.22 -28.14
N SER A 245 8.56 63.57 -29.12
CA SER A 245 8.63 63.44 -30.60
C SER A 245 9.25 62.09 -31.04
N SER A 246 8.72 61.31 -32.01
CA SER A 246 7.46 61.40 -32.79
C SER A 246 7.31 60.20 -33.76
N ASN A 247 6.07 59.92 -34.22
CA ASN A 247 5.73 59.19 -35.48
C ASN A 247 6.05 57.67 -35.54
N LYS A 248 5.35 56.81 -36.31
CA LYS A 248 4.06 56.84 -37.07
C LYS A 248 3.59 55.37 -37.21
N SER A 249 2.30 55.00 -37.12
CA SER A 249 1.24 55.09 -38.16
C SER A 249 1.58 54.35 -39.47
N ALA A 250 0.69 53.56 -40.10
CA ALA A 250 -0.61 52.98 -39.73
C ALA A 250 -0.86 51.78 -40.70
N GLU A 251 -2.03 51.20 -41.00
CA GLU A 251 -3.48 51.30 -40.70
C GLU A 251 -4.04 49.86 -41.03
N SER A 252 -5.30 49.39 -40.93
CA SER A 252 -6.67 49.80 -40.54
C SER A 252 -7.41 48.45 -40.19
N SER A 253 -8.72 48.15 -40.16
CA SER A 253 -10.07 48.74 -39.93
C SER A 253 -11.07 47.55 -39.96
N SER A 254 -12.18 47.44 -39.21
CA SER A 254 -12.78 48.22 -38.12
C SER A 254 -13.99 47.44 -37.53
N SER A 255 -14.73 48.02 -36.56
CA SER A 255 -16.04 47.58 -36.02
C SER A 255 -16.11 46.26 -35.20
N SER A 256 -16.90 46.15 -34.12
CA SER A 256 -17.83 47.10 -33.47
C SER A 256 -18.12 46.79 -31.98
N SER A 257 -18.53 47.82 -31.21
CA SER A 257 -19.44 47.79 -30.04
C SER A 257 -19.15 46.80 -28.88
N SER A 258 -18.60 47.23 -27.72
CA SER A 258 -19.31 47.82 -26.54
C SER A 258 -19.67 46.78 -25.45
N SER A 259 -19.62 46.99 -24.12
CA SER A 259 -19.36 48.15 -23.25
C SER A 259 -19.05 47.71 -21.79
N GLY A 260 -18.76 48.63 -20.84
CA GLY A 260 -19.04 48.42 -19.40
C GLY A 260 -17.89 48.55 -18.38
N SER A 261 -17.32 49.74 -18.18
CA SER A 261 -16.11 49.97 -17.36
C SER A 261 -16.26 49.92 -15.82
N SER A 262 -15.31 49.19 -15.18
CA SER A 262 -14.50 49.60 -14.00
C SER A 262 -15.11 49.96 -12.62
N LYS A 263 -14.44 49.47 -11.56
CA LYS A 263 -13.85 50.33 -10.48
C LYS A 263 -12.90 49.60 -9.51
N HIS A 264 -11.79 50.26 -9.17
CA HIS A 264 -10.90 49.95 -8.02
C HIS A 264 -10.98 51.10 -7.00
N LYS A 265 -10.84 50.80 -5.69
CA LYS A 265 -10.15 51.66 -4.70
C LYS A 265 -9.85 50.90 -3.40
N SER A 266 -9.10 51.51 -2.48
CA SER A 266 -8.27 50.80 -1.48
C SER A 266 -8.20 51.43 -0.07
N SER A 267 -7.99 50.55 0.92
CA SER A 267 -7.26 50.71 2.21
C SER A 267 -7.56 51.86 3.20
N LYS A 268 -7.81 51.51 4.48
CA LYS A 268 -6.88 51.78 5.62
C LYS A 268 -7.27 51.04 6.93
N SER A 269 -6.63 51.36 8.07
CA SER A 269 -6.26 50.41 9.14
C SER A 269 -6.37 50.93 10.59
N GLY A 270 -6.62 50.02 11.56
CA GLY A 270 -6.35 50.18 13.01
C GLY A 270 -7.57 49.98 13.94
N SER A 271 -7.46 49.59 15.23
CA SER A 271 -6.32 49.04 16.00
C SER A 271 -6.71 48.54 17.42
N LYS A 272 -6.14 47.39 17.86
CA LYS A 272 -5.88 46.90 19.25
C LYS A 272 -6.91 47.11 20.40
N SER A 273 -7.37 46.02 21.03
CA SER A 273 -7.43 45.87 22.52
C SER A 273 -7.95 44.49 23.00
N SER A 274 -7.08 43.49 23.20
CA SER A 274 -7.40 42.23 23.92
C SER A 274 -6.17 41.32 24.08
N ASP A 275 -5.33 41.53 25.10
CA ASP A 275 -4.03 40.82 25.19
C ASP A 275 -3.58 40.48 26.63
N SER A 276 -4.53 40.37 27.58
CA SER A 276 -4.23 40.14 29.01
C SER A 276 -4.95 38.93 29.64
N SER A 277 -5.85 38.28 28.90
CA SER A 277 -6.50 37.01 29.29
C SER A 277 -5.67 35.80 28.83
N HIS A 278 -5.25 35.78 27.56
CA HIS A 278 -4.62 34.61 26.92
C HIS A 278 -3.28 34.15 27.52
N GLU A 279 -2.55 34.99 28.24
CA GLU A 279 -1.33 34.54 28.94
C GLU A 279 -1.67 33.68 30.17
N ARG A 280 -2.71 34.06 30.93
CA ARG A 280 -3.08 33.39 32.20
C ARG A 280 -3.60 31.97 32.00
N ASP A 281 -4.24 31.69 30.87
CA ASP A 281 -4.74 30.35 30.57
C ASP A 281 -3.63 29.47 29.95
N ARG A 282 -2.70 30.04 29.17
CA ARG A 282 -1.52 29.31 28.66
C ARG A 282 -0.62 28.77 29.76
N ASP A 283 -0.41 29.54 30.82
CA ASP A 283 0.40 29.07 31.96
C ASP A 283 -0.35 27.99 32.75
N ARG A 284 -1.67 28.08 32.91
CA ARG A 284 -2.48 27.01 33.55
C ARG A 284 -2.44 25.68 32.80
N ASP A 285 -2.48 25.70 31.47
CA ASP A 285 -2.44 24.47 30.68
C ASP A 285 -1.02 23.88 30.58
N ARG A 286 0.04 24.69 30.66
CA ARG A 286 1.40 24.20 30.93
C ARG A 286 1.48 23.49 32.28
N ASP A 287 0.97 24.15 33.32
CA ASP A 287 1.03 23.67 34.71
C ASP A 287 0.23 22.37 34.93
N ARG A 288 -0.78 22.11 34.09
CA ARG A 288 -1.44 20.79 33.97
C ARG A 288 -0.59 19.78 33.19
N GLY A 289 -0.10 20.18 32.02
CA GLY A 289 0.68 19.32 31.13
C GLY A 289 1.99 18.78 31.73
N GLU A 290 2.60 19.47 32.69
CA GLU A 290 3.75 18.95 33.43
C GLU A 290 3.34 17.96 34.54
N ARG A 291 2.28 18.25 35.31
CA ARG A 291 1.77 17.36 36.36
C ARG A 291 1.34 15.99 35.81
N ASP A 292 0.73 15.94 34.63
CA ASP A 292 0.33 14.67 34.02
C ASP A 292 1.51 13.89 33.41
N ARG A 293 2.54 14.58 32.90
CA ARG A 293 3.80 13.92 32.49
C ARG A 293 4.55 13.30 33.65
N ASP A 294 4.57 13.95 34.82
CA ASP A 294 5.23 13.38 36.01
C ASP A 294 4.44 12.21 36.60
N ARG A 295 3.10 12.24 36.56
CA ARG A 295 2.25 11.07 36.88
C ARG A 295 2.56 9.87 35.99
N ASP A 296 2.75 10.06 34.68
CA ASP A 296 3.07 8.96 33.78
C ASP A 296 4.51 8.46 33.94
N ARG A 297 5.47 9.35 34.25
CA ARG A 297 6.83 8.96 34.65
C ARG A 297 6.84 8.07 35.91
N ASP A 298 6.03 8.39 36.91
CA ASP A 298 5.95 7.60 38.14
C ASP A 298 5.23 6.26 37.92
N ARG A 299 4.21 6.22 37.06
CA ARG A 299 3.58 4.95 36.61
C ARG A 299 4.58 4.02 35.92
N ASP A 300 5.44 4.54 35.06
CA ASP A 300 6.46 3.73 34.37
C ASP A 300 7.59 3.29 35.32
N ARG A 301 7.99 4.13 36.29
CA ARG A 301 8.91 3.73 37.37
C ARG A 301 8.37 2.55 38.20
N ASP A 302 7.08 2.56 38.54
CA ASP A 302 6.47 1.47 39.30
C ASP A 302 6.29 0.20 38.46
N ARG A 303 5.98 0.31 37.16
CA ARG A 303 6.01 -0.82 36.22
C ARG A 303 7.40 -1.48 36.13
N ASP A 304 8.47 -0.69 36.10
CA ASP A 304 9.83 -1.24 36.06
C ASP A 304 10.27 -1.85 37.40
N ARG A 305 9.85 -1.29 38.54
CA ARG A 305 10.01 -1.94 39.86
C ARG A 305 9.33 -3.30 39.95
N ASP A 306 8.12 -3.43 39.40
CA ASP A 306 7.41 -4.71 39.40
C ASP A 306 8.05 -5.73 38.44
N ARG A 307 8.59 -5.29 37.29
CA ARG A 307 9.43 -6.14 36.40
C ARG A 307 10.70 -6.61 37.09
N GLU A 308 11.33 -5.79 37.93
CA GLU A 308 12.50 -6.22 38.74
C GLU A 308 12.10 -7.23 39.82
N ARG A 309 10.98 -7.01 40.52
CA ARG A 309 10.40 -7.96 41.49
C ARG A 309 10.08 -9.31 40.85
N GLU A 310 9.56 -9.33 39.62
CA GLU A 310 9.36 -10.58 38.86
C GLU A 310 10.68 -11.26 38.53
N ARG A 311 11.69 -10.52 38.03
CA ARG A 311 13.02 -11.08 37.71
C ARG A 311 13.73 -11.67 38.93
N ASP A 312 13.61 -11.06 40.10
CA ASP A 312 14.24 -11.57 41.32
C ASP A 312 13.47 -12.74 41.94
N ARG A 313 12.13 -12.80 41.79
CA ARG A 313 11.37 -14.05 42.02
C ARG A 313 11.86 -15.17 41.10
N ASP A 314 12.06 -14.88 39.82
CA ASP A 314 12.51 -15.83 38.80
C ASP A 314 13.97 -16.27 38.98
N ARG A 315 14.79 -15.47 39.67
CA ARG A 315 16.13 -15.86 40.15
C ARG A 315 16.04 -16.73 41.40
N SER A 316 15.17 -16.40 42.36
CA SER A 316 14.99 -17.19 43.58
C SER A 316 14.53 -18.63 43.27
N SER A 317 13.58 -18.79 42.36
CA SER A 317 13.06 -20.11 41.93
C SER A 317 14.07 -20.96 41.17
N LYS A 318 15.05 -20.32 40.52
CA LYS A 318 16.18 -20.99 39.83
C LYS A 318 17.38 -21.27 40.75
N SER A 319 17.40 -20.70 41.96
CA SER A 319 18.47 -20.94 42.94
C SER A 319 18.21 -22.16 43.84
N SER A 320 16.96 -22.58 43.97
CA SER A 320 16.52 -23.66 44.87
C SER A 320 16.47 -25.06 44.24
N SER A 321 16.91 -25.22 42.98
CA SER A 321 16.73 -26.46 42.20
C SER A 321 18.02 -27.22 41.87
N ASN A 322 19.19 -26.81 42.41
CA ASN A 322 20.47 -27.45 42.06
C ASN A 322 21.44 -27.59 43.26
N SER A 323 21.13 -28.53 44.17
CA SER A 323 22.05 -28.93 45.24
C SER A 323 21.83 -30.39 45.66
N GLY A 324 22.64 -31.32 45.13
CA GLY A 324 22.57 -32.74 45.50
C GLY A 324 23.71 -33.57 44.91
N ALA A 325 24.61 -34.05 45.80
CA ALA A 325 25.78 -34.91 45.55
C ALA A 325 26.90 -34.34 44.61
N GLY A 326 28.20 -34.53 44.90
CA GLY A 326 28.79 -34.98 46.16
C GLY A 326 30.22 -35.54 46.03
N GLY A 327 31.20 -34.89 46.67
CA GLY A 327 32.55 -35.40 46.95
C GLY A 327 33.50 -35.57 45.75
N GLY A 328 34.81 -35.34 45.86
CA GLY A 328 35.60 -34.78 46.97
C GLY A 328 37.11 -34.96 46.72
N GLY A 329 37.96 -34.04 47.19
CA GLY A 329 39.42 -34.17 47.04
C GLY A 329 40.23 -32.89 47.37
N SER A 330 41.25 -33.09 48.20
CA SER A 330 42.49 -32.29 48.42
C SER A 330 42.89 -31.21 47.39
N SER A 331 43.55 -30.10 47.77
CA SER A 331 43.99 -29.60 49.10
C SER A 331 44.55 -28.16 49.03
N SER A 332 44.82 -27.53 50.19
CA SER A 332 45.84 -26.47 50.42
C SER A 332 45.83 -25.22 49.48
N SER A 333 45.29 -24.07 49.89
CA SER A 333 45.99 -22.96 50.62
C SER A 333 47.04 -22.20 49.78
N SER A 334 47.24 -20.87 49.83
CA SER A 334 46.89 -19.86 50.87
C SER A 334 47.04 -18.40 50.37
N GLY A 335 46.20 -17.46 50.85
CA GLY A 335 46.48 -16.01 51.04
C GLY A 335 46.75 -15.12 49.80
N GLY A 336 46.61 -13.78 49.86
CA GLY A 336 46.05 -12.92 50.92
C GLY A 336 46.61 -11.49 50.90
N GLY A 337 45.76 -10.45 51.01
CA GLY A 337 46.14 -9.01 51.02
C GLY A 337 46.31 -8.40 49.62
N ALA A 338 45.72 -7.27 49.19
CA ALA A 338 45.03 -6.11 49.79
C ALA A 338 45.92 -4.93 50.28
N GLY A 339 45.54 -3.71 49.89
CA GLY A 339 46.20 -2.43 50.22
C GLY A 339 46.87 -1.73 49.02
N SER A 340 46.71 -0.43 48.74
CA SER A 340 45.56 0.52 48.66
C SER A 340 46.13 1.96 48.62
N ALA A 341 45.40 2.91 48.00
CA ALA A 341 45.48 4.38 48.18
C ALA A 341 46.76 5.20 47.80
N ALA A 342 46.73 5.75 46.58
CA ALA A 342 46.71 7.19 46.23
C ALA A 342 47.67 8.25 46.87
N SER A 343 48.21 9.17 46.04
CA SER A 343 47.72 10.58 45.89
C SER A 343 48.77 11.65 45.47
N SER A 344 48.35 12.62 44.63
CA SER A 344 48.89 14.03 44.48
C SER A 344 50.37 14.26 44.03
N ALA A 345 50.78 15.42 43.47
CA ALA A 345 50.08 16.51 42.75
C ALA A 345 51.06 17.53 42.07
N VAL A 346 50.60 18.20 41.00
CA VAL A 346 50.94 19.58 40.51
C VAL A 346 52.38 19.95 40.08
N GLY A 347 52.51 20.65 38.93
CA GLY A 347 53.72 21.41 38.56
C GLY A 347 53.68 22.12 37.18
N THR A 348 53.57 23.46 37.18
CA THR A 348 53.77 24.40 36.03
C THR A 348 54.29 25.75 36.62
N PRO A 349 54.58 26.87 35.88
CA PRO A 349 54.59 27.13 34.42
C PRO A 349 55.83 27.94 33.91
N ARG A 350 55.92 28.25 32.59
CA ARG A 350 56.30 29.58 32.05
C ARG A 350 56.09 29.71 30.52
N MET A 351 56.23 30.94 29.97
CA MET A 351 55.88 31.35 28.60
C MET A 351 57.08 31.89 27.80
N SER A 352 57.05 31.79 26.45
CA SER A 352 57.55 32.85 25.54
C SER A 352 57.12 32.68 24.06
N SER A 353 56.27 33.60 23.58
CA SER A 353 56.23 34.20 22.23
C SER A 353 56.70 33.47 20.93
N SER A 354 55.72 33.31 20.02
CA SER A 354 55.71 33.86 18.64
C SER A 354 56.33 33.13 17.42
N SER A 355 55.80 33.55 16.25
CA SER A 355 56.21 33.30 14.86
C SER A 355 55.77 31.99 14.18
N ALA A 356 55.39 32.13 12.91
CA ALA A 356 54.60 31.20 12.11
C ALA A 356 55.37 29.96 11.61
N GLU A 357 54.66 28.83 11.49
CA GLU A 357 55.11 27.75 10.60
C GLU A 357 53.93 27.07 9.86
N LYS A 358 54.26 26.36 8.78
CA LYS A 358 53.32 25.75 7.82
C LYS A 358 52.71 24.48 8.39
N THR A 359 51.42 24.26 8.17
CA THR A 359 50.77 22.97 8.50
C THR A 359 51.38 21.83 7.66
N PRO A 360 51.94 20.78 8.29
CA PRO A 360 52.54 19.66 7.56
C PRO A 360 51.48 18.66 7.07
N VAL A 361 51.79 17.95 5.98
CA VAL A 361 50.95 16.88 5.44
C VAL A 361 50.97 15.67 6.38
N ALA A 362 49.83 15.36 7.00
CA ALA A 362 49.68 14.15 7.81
C ALA A 362 49.62 12.90 6.91
N LYS A 363 50.71 12.10 6.90
CA LYS A 363 50.70 10.75 6.34
C LYS A 363 50.06 9.78 7.32
N GLY A 364 49.41 8.75 6.77
CA GLY A 364 49.24 7.46 7.44
C GLY A 364 48.23 7.44 8.59
N ASN A 365 46.95 7.26 8.24
CA ASN A 365 46.10 6.42 9.06
C ASN A 365 45.99 5.08 8.31
N GLU A 366 46.81 4.09 8.70
CA GLU A 366 46.71 2.75 8.12
C GLU A 366 45.35 2.17 8.50
N GLY A 367 44.49 1.99 7.51
CA GLY A 367 43.15 1.46 7.75
C GLY A 367 43.22 0.08 8.39
N PHE A 368 42.34 -0.20 9.35
CA PHE A 368 42.09 -1.55 9.84
C PHE A 368 41.50 -2.39 8.69
N ALA A 369 42.39 -2.90 7.83
CA ALA A 369 42.10 -3.93 6.86
C ALA A 369 41.79 -5.23 7.61
N ALA A 370 40.55 -5.33 8.09
CA ALA A 370 40.05 -6.50 8.78
C ALA A 370 40.28 -7.72 7.88
N LYS A 371 41.10 -8.69 8.34
CA LYS A 371 41.23 -9.98 7.67
C LYS A 371 39.81 -10.53 7.47
N ALA A 372 39.51 -10.95 6.24
CA ALA A 372 38.26 -11.63 5.93
C ALA A 372 38.03 -12.76 6.96
N PRO A 373 36.86 -12.80 7.63
CA PRO A 373 36.62 -13.80 8.66
C PRO A 373 36.65 -15.20 8.04
N ALA A 374 37.20 -16.16 8.77
CA ALA A 374 37.44 -17.54 8.30
C ALA A 374 36.16 -18.36 8.04
N THR A 375 35.00 -17.71 8.02
CA THR A 375 33.66 -18.25 7.73
C THR A 375 33.17 -17.94 6.31
N LEU A 376 33.87 -17.07 5.57
CA LEU A 376 33.50 -16.74 4.19
C LEU A 376 33.91 -17.84 3.21
N ASP A 377 33.01 -18.13 2.27
CA ASP A 377 33.19 -19.18 1.26
C ASP A 377 34.25 -18.75 0.21
N PRO A 378 35.37 -19.50 0.04
CA PRO A 378 36.46 -19.10 -0.85
C PRO A 378 36.13 -19.21 -2.34
N SER A 379 34.94 -19.72 -2.71
CA SER A 379 34.43 -19.62 -4.09
C SER A 379 33.82 -18.25 -4.41
N VAL A 380 33.84 -17.32 -3.44
CA VAL A 380 33.23 -15.98 -3.49
C VAL A 380 34.30 -14.96 -3.02
N PRO A 381 34.49 -13.78 -3.67
CA PRO A 381 33.65 -13.12 -4.68
C PRO A 381 33.63 -13.81 -6.04
N LYS A 382 32.42 -13.96 -6.60
CA LYS A 382 32.15 -14.65 -7.88
C LYS A 382 31.48 -13.71 -8.87
N LYS A 383 32.02 -13.62 -10.09
CA LYS A 383 31.33 -12.99 -11.22
C LYS A 383 30.26 -13.94 -11.76
N ILE A 384 29.03 -13.46 -11.81
CA ILE A 384 27.87 -14.27 -12.20
C ILE A 384 27.58 -14.00 -13.67
N VAL A 385 27.41 -15.07 -14.45
CA VAL A 385 26.93 -14.96 -15.83
C VAL A 385 25.47 -14.55 -15.79
N SER A 386 25.17 -13.36 -16.29
CA SER A 386 23.82 -12.79 -16.32
C SER A 386 22.94 -13.57 -17.30
N ALA A 387 21.69 -13.86 -16.91
CA ALA A 387 20.66 -14.36 -17.82
C ALA A 387 20.23 -13.31 -18.86
N ILE A 388 20.64 -12.05 -18.71
CA ILE A 388 20.36 -10.92 -19.61
C ILE A 388 21.67 -10.37 -20.19
N PRO A 389 21.85 -10.34 -21.52
CA PRO A 389 23.03 -9.74 -22.14
C PRO A 389 23.04 -8.21 -22.02
N LYS A 390 24.24 -7.63 -22.03
CA LYS A 390 24.46 -6.17 -22.02
C LYS A 390 23.69 -5.46 -23.15
N GLN A 391 23.74 -6.02 -24.36
CA GLN A 391 22.86 -5.67 -25.47
C GLN A 391 21.55 -6.46 -25.32
N ARG A 392 20.63 -5.93 -24.50
CA ARG A 392 19.35 -6.57 -24.13
C ARG A 392 18.53 -6.99 -25.36
N GLN A 393 18.58 -6.22 -26.44
CA GLN A 393 17.95 -6.50 -27.73
C GLN A 393 18.33 -7.85 -28.36
N GLN A 394 19.46 -8.46 -28.00
CA GLN A 394 19.83 -9.79 -28.52
C GLN A 394 18.87 -10.89 -28.05
N LEU A 395 18.19 -10.68 -26.90
CA LEU A 395 17.41 -11.70 -26.20
C LEU A 395 16.01 -11.24 -25.78
N LEU A 396 15.84 -9.97 -25.43
CA LEU A 396 14.59 -9.37 -24.95
C LEU A 396 13.89 -8.57 -26.06
N LYS A 397 12.57 -8.44 -25.96
CA LYS A 397 11.79 -7.51 -26.80
C LYS A 397 12.18 -6.07 -26.47
N TRP A 398 12.19 -5.22 -27.48
CA TRP A 398 12.45 -3.79 -27.35
C TRP A 398 11.16 -2.98 -27.14
N ASN A 399 10.00 -3.54 -27.50
CA ASN A 399 8.68 -2.88 -27.51
C ASN A 399 7.57 -3.71 -26.81
N GLY A 400 7.92 -4.52 -25.80
CA GLY A 400 6.99 -5.41 -25.11
C GLY A 400 7.61 -6.07 -23.87
N TRP A 401 7.00 -7.15 -23.37
CA TRP A 401 7.49 -7.89 -22.20
C TRP A 401 8.41 -9.07 -22.57
N GLY A 402 9.52 -9.20 -21.84
CA GLY A 402 10.29 -10.44 -21.75
C GLY A 402 11.02 -10.89 -23.03
N TYR A 403 11.16 -12.20 -23.19
CA TYR A 403 12.02 -12.84 -24.20
C TYR A 403 11.46 -12.75 -25.63
N LYS A 404 12.35 -12.60 -26.64
CA LYS A 404 11.97 -12.56 -28.07
C LYS A 404 11.33 -13.85 -28.58
N ASP A 405 11.74 -14.99 -28.05
CA ASP A 405 11.20 -16.32 -28.39
C ASP A 405 9.82 -16.59 -27.76
N SER A 406 9.40 -15.79 -26.78
CA SER A 406 8.24 -16.02 -25.92
C SER A 406 7.15 -14.98 -26.19
N ARG A 407 6.07 -15.39 -26.84
CA ARG A 407 4.89 -14.55 -27.11
C ARG A 407 3.66 -15.43 -27.38
N PHE A 408 2.49 -14.86 -27.14
CA PHE A 408 1.28 -15.38 -27.76
C PHE A 408 1.20 -14.92 -29.22
N LEU A 409 0.61 -15.74 -30.08
CA LEU A 409 0.29 -15.43 -31.48
C LEU A 409 -1.07 -16.02 -31.81
N TYR A 410 -1.84 -15.33 -32.66
CA TYR A 410 -2.93 -15.95 -33.40
C TYR A 410 -2.35 -16.59 -34.67
N GLN A 411 -2.54 -17.89 -34.83
CA GLN A 411 -2.06 -18.69 -35.95
C GLN A 411 -3.00 -19.88 -36.18
N ASP A 412 -3.20 -20.31 -37.43
CA ASP A 412 -3.94 -21.52 -37.80
C ASP A 412 -5.35 -21.60 -37.17
N GLY A 413 -6.00 -20.44 -37.01
CA GLY A 413 -7.34 -20.30 -36.43
C GLY A 413 -7.42 -20.42 -34.90
N THR A 414 -6.29 -20.37 -34.18
CA THR A 414 -6.22 -20.49 -32.71
C THR A 414 -5.17 -19.55 -32.12
N ILE A 415 -5.13 -19.39 -30.79
CA ILE A 415 -4.01 -18.74 -30.10
C ILE A 415 -3.00 -19.81 -29.66
N VAL A 416 -1.71 -19.55 -29.84
CA VAL A 416 -0.59 -20.40 -29.39
C VAL A 416 0.42 -19.58 -28.60
N PHE A 417 1.19 -20.22 -27.72
CA PHE A 417 2.39 -19.64 -27.09
C PHE A 417 3.67 -20.20 -27.72
N THR A 418 4.64 -19.32 -28.01
CA THR A 418 5.90 -19.66 -28.68
C THR A 418 7.05 -19.93 -27.69
N GLY A 419 8.10 -20.60 -28.18
CA GLY A 419 9.25 -20.98 -27.35
C GLY A 419 8.94 -22.16 -26.42
N ASP A 420 9.88 -22.48 -25.55
CA ASP A 420 9.89 -23.63 -24.62
C ASP A 420 10.26 -23.25 -23.17
N ARG A 421 10.57 -21.96 -22.91
CA ARG A 421 10.95 -21.42 -21.58
C ARG A 421 9.93 -21.67 -20.48
N TYR A 422 8.65 -21.72 -20.83
CA TYR A 422 7.52 -21.85 -19.91
C TYR A 422 6.71 -23.12 -20.25
N PRO A 423 6.12 -23.84 -19.26
CA PRO A 423 5.36 -25.07 -19.50
C PRO A 423 4.11 -24.98 -20.41
N ILE A 424 3.76 -23.78 -20.87
CA ILE A 424 2.68 -23.52 -21.86
C ILE A 424 3.21 -23.40 -23.30
N GLY A 425 4.53 -23.39 -23.49
CA GLY A 425 5.20 -23.32 -24.78
C GLY A 425 5.06 -24.59 -25.63
N GLY A 426 5.75 -24.61 -26.77
CA GLY A 426 5.73 -25.73 -27.71
C GLY A 426 4.56 -25.73 -28.70
N LYS A 427 3.98 -24.55 -29.02
CA LYS A 427 2.83 -24.38 -29.93
C LYS A 427 1.54 -25.09 -29.49
N VAL A 428 1.28 -25.18 -28.18
CA VAL A 428 0.00 -25.72 -27.71
C VAL A 428 -1.15 -24.77 -28.08
N SER A 429 -2.20 -25.32 -28.70
CA SER A 429 -3.41 -24.60 -29.09
C SER A 429 -4.26 -24.24 -27.87
N LEU A 430 -4.67 -22.98 -27.78
CA LEU A 430 -5.51 -22.41 -26.73
C LEU A 430 -6.83 -21.88 -27.34
N PRO A 431 -7.70 -22.77 -27.86
CA PRO A 431 -8.93 -22.35 -28.55
C PRO A 431 -9.88 -21.62 -27.59
N HIS A 432 -9.98 -22.05 -26.33
CA HIS A 432 -10.81 -21.37 -25.34
C HIS A 432 -10.31 -19.95 -25.01
N PHE A 433 -9.02 -19.66 -25.20
CA PHE A 433 -8.48 -18.31 -25.05
C PHE A 433 -8.82 -17.45 -26.27
N ARG A 434 -8.76 -18.00 -27.49
CA ARG A 434 -9.30 -17.34 -28.69
C ARG A 434 -10.77 -16.98 -28.51
N ASP A 435 -11.58 -17.95 -28.08
CA ASP A 435 -13.02 -17.80 -27.92
C ASP A 435 -13.34 -16.72 -26.89
N TYR A 436 -12.70 -16.76 -25.71
CA TYR A 436 -12.82 -15.72 -24.69
C TYR A 436 -12.43 -14.32 -25.20
N VAL A 437 -11.35 -14.19 -25.99
CA VAL A 437 -10.95 -12.88 -26.54
C VAL A 437 -11.99 -12.34 -27.52
N ILE A 438 -12.55 -13.19 -28.40
CA ILE A 438 -13.62 -12.80 -29.33
C ILE A 438 -14.89 -12.43 -28.55
N GLU A 439 -15.34 -13.27 -27.62
CA GLU A 439 -16.61 -13.11 -26.90
C GLU A 439 -16.59 -11.94 -25.90
N ASN A 440 -15.54 -11.80 -25.09
CA ASN A 440 -15.47 -10.77 -24.05
C ASN A 440 -15.03 -9.39 -24.58
N PHE A 441 -14.19 -9.35 -25.63
CA PHE A 441 -13.67 -8.10 -26.17
C PHE A 441 -14.27 -7.67 -27.52
N ASN A 442 -15.02 -8.53 -28.22
CA ASN A 442 -15.59 -8.27 -29.55
C ASN A 442 -14.50 -7.83 -30.55
N VAL A 443 -13.51 -8.71 -30.73
CA VAL A 443 -12.30 -8.46 -31.53
C VAL A 443 -12.28 -9.36 -32.76
N ASP A 444 -12.04 -8.75 -33.92
CA ASP A 444 -11.66 -9.47 -35.13
C ASP A 444 -10.16 -9.80 -35.08
N LEU A 445 -9.83 -11.08 -34.90
CA LEU A 445 -8.45 -11.55 -34.86
C LEU A 445 -7.73 -11.52 -36.23
N SER A 446 -8.39 -11.05 -37.30
CA SER A 446 -7.76 -10.68 -38.56
C SER A 446 -7.31 -9.21 -38.65
N ASP A 447 -7.88 -8.27 -37.86
CA ASP A 447 -7.35 -6.89 -37.71
C ASP A 447 -6.14 -6.86 -36.76
N ARG A 448 -5.06 -7.53 -37.16
CA ARG A 448 -3.82 -7.56 -36.38
C ARG A 448 -3.01 -6.28 -36.60
N ARG A 449 -2.87 -5.49 -35.55
CA ARG A 449 -2.14 -4.22 -35.52
C ARG A 449 -0.70 -4.46 -35.07
N GLU A 450 0.18 -4.72 -36.05
CA GLU A 450 1.61 -4.78 -35.78
C GLU A 450 2.12 -3.43 -35.25
N GLY A 451 2.96 -3.47 -34.22
CA GLY A 451 3.71 -2.30 -33.79
C GLY A 451 4.75 -1.90 -34.84
N VAL A 452 5.21 -0.64 -34.79
CA VAL A 452 6.27 -0.15 -35.68
C VAL A 452 7.54 -1.02 -35.57
N PRO A 453 8.37 -1.12 -36.63
CA PRO A 453 9.68 -1.75 -36.54
C PRO A 453 10.62 -0.96 -35.60
N VAL A 454 11.78 -1.55 -35.27
CA VAL A 454 12.84 -0.81 -34.56
C VAL A 454 13.18 0.46 -35.36
N PRO A 455 13.22 1.64 -34.74
CA PRO A 455 13.60 2.87 -35.43
C PRO A 455 15.00 2.77 -36.05
N ASN A 456 15.14 3.25 -37.29
CA ASN A 456 16.45 3.40 -37.93
C ASN A 456 17.13 4.73 -37.53
N GLU A 457 16.33 5.70 -37.07
CA GLU A 457 16.75 7.03 -36.63
C GLU A 457 16.28 7.26 -35.19
N PHE A 458 17.06 8.03 -34.42
CA PHE A 458 16.85 8.25 -32.99
C PHE A 458 17.20 9.72 -32.66
N PRO A 459 16.59 10.35 -31.64
CA PRO A 459 16.98 11.68 -31.21
C PRO A 459 18.48 11.80 -30.94
N ASP A 460 19.12 12.84 -31.46
CA ASP A 460 20.56 13.06 -31.25
C ASP A 460 20.91 13.22 -29.76
N PRO A 461 22.05 12.70 -29.29
CA PRO A 461 22.51 12.94 -27.92
C PRO A 461 22.80 14.42 -27.64
N VAL A 462 22.30 14.94 -26.51
CA VAL A 462 22.73 16.25 -25.99
C VAL A 462 24.25 16.23 -25.73
N PRO A 463 25.06 17.14 -26.32
CA PRO A 463 26.51 17.08 -26.24
C PRO A 463 27.07 17.20 -24.81
N CYS A 464 27.87 16.21 -24.40
CA CYS A 464 28.54 16.15 -23.09
C CYS A 464 30.00 15.66 -23.19
N PRO A 465 30.85 16.28 -24.04
CA PRO A 465 32.15 15.73 -24.42
C PRO A 465 33.13 15.55 -23.26
N GLU A 466 33.15 16.45 -22.28
CA GLU A 466 34.05 16.36 -21.12
C GLU A 466 33.67 15.20 -20.18
N PHE A 467 32.38 15.07 -19.87
CA PHE A 467 31.84 13.94 -19.11
C PHE A 467 32.20 12.59 -19.76
N LEU A 468 31.94 12.47 -21.07
CA LEU A 468 32.28 11.28 -21.84
C LEU A 468 33.80 11.02 -21.90
N GLN A 469 34.63 12.06 -21.84
CA GLN A 469 36.08 11.92 -21.79
C GLN A 469 36.55 11.39 -20.43
N ASP A 470 36.01 11.89 -19.31
CA ASP A 470 36.37 11.46 -17.95
C ASP A 470 35.85 10.04 -17.64
N VAL A 471 34.64 9.70 -18.10
CA VAL A 471 34.09 8.33 -18.08
C VAL A 471 35.02 7.35 -18.79
N ARG A 472 35.43 7.65 -20.03
CA ARG A 472 36.32 6.78 -20.84
C ARG A 472 37.73 6.68 -20.26
N ARG A 473 38.29 7.78 -19.74
CA ARG A 473 39.59 7.79 -19.02
C ARG A 473 39.60 6.82 -17.83
N SER A 474 38.46 6.64 -17.18
CA SER A 474 38.31 5.82 -15.98
C SER A 474 38.00 4.35 -16.28
N GLY A 475 38.05 3.94 -17.56
CA GLY A 475 37.74 2.57 -17.97
C GLY A 475 36.27 2.18 -17.78
N ILE A 476 35.37 3.16 -17.69
CA ILE A 476 33.93 2.92 -17.60
C ILE A 476 33.39 2.72 -19.02
N ASP A 477 32.73 1.60 -19.25
CA ASP A 477 32.13 1.24 -20.53
C ASP A 477 30.86 2.07 -20.78
N CYS A 478 30.75 2.65 -21.97
CA CYS A 478 29.65 3.54 -22.36
C CYS A 478 29.26 3.37 -23.84
N THR A 479 27.98 3.56 -24.16
CA THR A 479 27.43 3.53 -25.53
C THR A 479 26.50 4.71 -25.78
N GLN A 480 26.51 5.22 -27.01
CA GLN A 480 25.54 6.21 -27.50
C GLN A 480 24.73 5.66 -28.69
N ASN A 481 24.75 4.33 -28.88
CA ASN A 481 23.90 3.65 -29.87
C ASN A 481 22.41 3.90 -29.57
N GLY A 482 21.63 4.19 -30.62
CA GLY A 482 20.22 4.55 -30.49
C GLY A 482 19.35 3.49 -29.83
N GLU A 483 19.52 2.21 -30.19
CA GLU A 483 18.75 1.10 -29.63
C GLU A 483 19.13 0.84 -28.16
N ASP A 484 20.43 0.88 -27.83
CA ASP A 484 20.90 0.76 -26.45
C ASP A 484 20.31 1.86 -25.54
N ARG A 485 20.22 3.09 -26.04
CA ARG A 485 19.60 4.25 -25.37
C ARG A 485 18.09 4.07 -25.25
N LEU A 486 17.42 3.73 -26.34
CA LEU A 486 15.97 3.60 -26.44
C LEU A 486 15.41 2.53 -25.48
N ILE A 487 16.02 1.34 -25.42
CA ILE A 487 15.61 0.26 -24.50
C ILE A 487 15.73 0.66 -23.01
N ARG A 488 16.41 1.77 -22.72
CA ARG A 488 16.62 2.30 -21.36
C ARG A 488 15.93 3.64 -21.11
N CYS A 489 15.06 4.09 -22.03
CA CYS A 489 14.26 5.31 -21.84
C CYS A 489 12.92 5.07 -21.12
N HIS A 490 12.52 3.81 -20.93
CA HIS A 490 11.16 3.42 -20.57
C HIS A 490 11.11 2.31 -19.51
N GLY A 491 9.95 2.19 -18.85
CA GLY A 491 9.58 1.09 -17.97
C GLY A 491 8.73 0.03 -18.69
N GLN A 492 7.69 -0.43 -18.00
CA GLN A 492 6.74 -1.44 -18.47
C GLN A 492 5.29 -1.03 -18.21
N THR A 493 5.00 0.28 -18.09
CA THR A 493 3.61 0.78 -18.09
C THR A 493 2.95 0.64 -19.46
N LEU A 494 1.62 0.76 -19.51
CA LEU A 494 0.85 0.80 -20.75
C LEU A 494 1.32 1.96 -21.64
N HIS A 495 1.60 3.12 -21.04
CA HIS A 495 2.12 4.29 -21.73
C HIS A 495 3.50 4.03 -22.34
N ASP A 496 4.44 3.52 -21.53
CA ASP A 496 5.79 3.13 -22.00
C ASP A 496 5.69 2.20 -23.22
N VAL A 497 4.90 1.12 -23.12
CA VAL A 497 4.85 0.07 -24.14
C VAL A 497 4.05 0.51 -25.38
N HIS A 498 3.00 1.31 -25.22
CA HIS A 498 2.28 1.91 -26.36
C HIS A 498 3.15 2.93 -27.11
N MET A 499 3.89 3.78 -26.39
CA MET A 499 4.86 4.72 -26.95
C MET A 499 5.93 3.99 -27.79
N MET A 500 6.46 2.89 -27.27
CA MET A 500 7.42 2.04 -27.96
C MET A 500 6.82 1.35 -29.20
N ARG A 501 5.57 0.89 -29.14
CA ARG A 501 4.88 0.24 -30.27
C ARG A 501 4.38 1.21 -31.35
N THR A 502 4.23 2.49 -31.04
CA THR A 502 3.80 3.54 -31.99
C THR A 502 4.94 4.44 -32.47
N GLY A 503 6.13 4.35 -31.87
CA GLY A 503 7.29 5.17 -32.24
C GLY A 503 7.20 6.62 -31.77
N THR A 504 6.42 6.92 -30.73
CA THR A 504 6.06 8.29 -30.30
C THR A 504 6.93 8.84 -29.15
N PHE A 505 8.08 8.21 -28.88
CA PHE A 505 9.00 8.61 -27.82
C PHE A 505 9.68 9.97 -28.12
N LYS A 506 9.62 10.92 -27.17
CA LYS A 506 10.20 12.27 -27.36
C LYS A 506 11.60 12.44 -26.77
N ARG A 507 11.86 11.86 -25.59
CA ARG A 507 13.15 11.93 -24.89
C ARG A 507 13.66 10.53 -24.56
N ILE A 508 14.90 10.25 -24.97
CA ILE A 508 15.66 9.07 -24.58
C ILE A 508 16.98 9.53 -23.91
N PRO A 509 17.67 8.68 -23.13
CA PRO A 509 19.00 8.98 -22.59
C PRO A 509 19.98 9.36 -23.71
N ASP A 510 20.96 10.20 -23.43
CA ASP A 510 22.01 10.64 -24.38
C ASP A 510 23.22 9.69 -24.40
N VAL A 511 23.40 8.95 -23.31
CA VAL A 511 24.42 7.90 -23.15
C VAL A 511 23.90 6.82 -22.20
N VAL A 512 24.37 5.59 -22.39
CA VAL A 512 24.21 4.49 -21.42
C VAL A 512 25.58 4.15 -20.85
N LEU A 513 25.65 3.98 -19.53
CA LEU A 513 26.86 3.66 -18.77
C LEU A 513 26.76 2.28 -18.12
N PHE A 514 27.85 1.53 -18.10
CA PHE A 514 27.91 0.16 -17.57
C PHE A 514 29.02 0.01 -16.52
N PRO A 515 28.84 0.55 -15.30
CA PRO A 515 29.78 0.32 -14.21
C PRO A 515 29.85 -1.17 -13.83
N VAL A 516 31.04 -1.64 -13.45
CA VAL A 516 31.27 -3.02 -12.98
C VAL A 516 31.64 -3.13 -11.50
N SER A 517 31.68 -2.00 -10.78
CA SER A 517 31.97 -1.94 -9.34
C SER A 517 31.41 -0.66 -8.69
N HIS A 518 31.42 -0.63 -7.35
CA HIS A 518 31.01 0.53 -6.55
C HIS A 518 31.83 1.79 -6.87
N GLU A 519 33.15 1.65 -7.01
CA GLU A 519 34.10 2.75 -7.20
C GLU A 519 33.89 3.42 -8.56
N GLN A 520 33.50 2.66 -9.59
CA GLN A 520 33.08 3.23 -10.87
C GLN A 520 31.77 4.01 -10.75
N VAL A 521 30.86 3.62 -9.86
CA VAL A 521 29.63 4.39 -9.59
C VAL A 521 29.96 5.70 -8.88
N GLU A 522 30.88 5.69 -7.90
CA GLU A 522 31.39 6.93 -7.28
C GLU A 522 32.00 7.88 -8.31
N GLN A 523 32.81 7.35 -9.24
CA GLN A 523 33.37 8.11 -10.37
C GLN A 523 32.29 8.70 -11.28
N ILE A 524 31.30 7.90 -11.72
CA ILE A 524 30.18 8.38 -12.55
C ILE A 524 29.43 9.51 -11.85
N VAL A 525 29.12 9.34 -10.56
CA VAL A 525 28.38 10.34 -9.77
C VAL A 525 29.20 11.62 -9.57
N HIS A 526 30.50 11.51 -9.32
CA HIS A 526 31.41 12.66 -9.27
C HIS A 526 31.46 13.43 -10.61
N TYR A 527 31.64 12.73 -11.74
CA TYR A 527 31.67 13.35 -13.06
C TYR A 527 30.32 13.96 -13.45
N ALA A 528 29.21 13.31 -13.10
CA ALA A 528 27.87 13.83 -13.39
C ALA A 528 27.58 15.10 -12.58
N ASN A 529 27.98 15.14 -11.31
CA ASN A 529 27.86 16.33 -10.46
C ASN A 529 28.74 17.49 -10.95
N ARG A 530 29.96 17.19 -11.42
CA ARG A 530 30.89 18.17 -12.02
C ARG A 530 30.38 18.74 -13.35
N HIS A 531 29.82 17.90 -14.21
CA HIS A 531 29.46 18.23 -15.59
C HIS A 531 27.96 18.50 -15.80
N ASN A 532 27.19 18.58 -14.71
CA ASN A 532 25.72 18.78 -14.70
C ASN A 532 24.95 17.80 -15.61
N VAL A 533 25.30 16.51 -15.52
CA VAL A 533 24.66 15.41 -16.24
C VAL A 533 23.66 14.72 -15.33
N VAL A 534 22.46 14.44 -15.85
CA VAL A 534 21.43 13.70 -15.13
C VAL A 534 21.73 12.21 -15.12
N LEU A 535 21.58 11.56 -13.97
CA LEU A 535 21.69 10.12 -13.81
C LEU A 535 20.31 9.50 -13.57
N ILE A 536 19.94 8.53 -14.41
CA ILE A 536 18.79 7.65 -14.17
C ILE A 536 19.33 6.24 -13.91
N PRO A 537 19.30 5.75 -12.65
CA PRO A 537 19.70 4.38 -12.32
C PRO A 537 18.77 3.37 -13.00
N TYR A 538 19.33 2.46 -13.80
CA TYR A 538 18.57 1.48 -14.58
C TYR A 538 18.93 0.05 -14.20
N GLY A 539 17.96 -0.66 -13.61
CA GLY A 539 18.07 -2.08 -13.26
C GLY A 539 17.46 -2.99 -14.32
N GLY A 540 16.45 -3.77 -13.93
CA GLY A 540 15.74 -4.68 -14.84
C GLY A 540 14.91 -4.03 -15.95
N GLY A 541 14.54 -2.75 -15.80
CA GLY A 541 13.59 -2.06 -16.70
C GLY A 541 12.11 -2.36 -16.42
N THR A 542 11.82 -3.12 -15.37
CA THR A 542 10.48 -3.63 -15.02
C THR A 542 9.59 -2.63 -14.25
N SER A 543 9.78 -1.33 -14.44
CA SER A 543 9.06 -0.29 -13.68
C SER A 543 7.63 -0.11 -14.17
N VAL A 544 6.65 -0.29 -13.29
CA VAL A 544 5.22 0.02 -13.50
C VAL A 544 4.77 1.27 -12.70
N SER A 545 5.70 2.23 -12.57
CA SER A 545 5.49 3.56 -11.97
C SER A 545 5.96 4.71 -12.88
N GLY A 546 6.48 4.40 -14.06
CA GLY A 546 7.22 5.34 -14.92
C GLY A 546 8.53 5.86 -14.30
N SER A 547 9.07 5.20 -13.26
CA SER A 547 10.21 5.72 -12.48
C SER A 547 11.50 5.89 -13.28
N VAL A 548 11.74 5.04 -14.27
CA VAL A 548 12.89 5.13 -15.18
C VAL A 548 12.61 5.95 -16.46
N THR A 549 11.36 6.35 -16.70
CA THR A 549 10.96 7.05 -17.92
C THR A 549 11.56 8.46 -17.94
N CYS A 550 12.20 8.84 -19.06
CA CYS A 550 12.93 10.11 -19.18
C CYS A 550 11.99 11.34 -19.13
N PRO A 551 12.27 12.39 -18.34
CA PRO A 551 11.46 13.61 -18.35
C PRO A 551 11.61 14.37 -19.68
N GLU A 552 10.51 14.65 -20.38
CA GLU A 552 10.56 15.31 -21.70
C GLU A 552 11.13 16.73 -21.65
N GLY A 553 10.95 17.45 -20.54
CA GLY A 553 11.45 18.80 -20.33
C GLY A 553 12.89 18.89 -19.82
N GLU A 554 13.59 17.78 -19.61
CA GLU A 554 14.98 17.80 -19.12
C GLU A 554 15.95 18.10 -20.27
N THR A 555 16.51 19.31 -20.23
CA THR A 555 17.41 19.88 -21.24
C THR A 555 18.87 19.51 -21.03
N ARG A 556 19.24 19.04 -19.82
CA ARG A 556 20.58 18.54 -19.54
C ARG A 556 20.83 17.19 -20.23
N PRO A 557 22.10 16.80 -20.45
CA PRO A 557 22.43 15.45 -20.87
C PRO A 557 21.94 14.42 -19.84
N ILE A 558 21.29 13.35 -20.29
CA ILE A 558 20.79 12.25 -19.46
C ILE A 558 21.65 11.01 -19.71
N ALA A 559 22.23 10.45 -18.66
CA ALA A 559 22.91 9.16 -18.67
C ALA A 559 22.07 8.09 -17.97
N ALA A 560 21.71 7.03 -18.70
CA ALA A 560 21.14 5.83 -18.10
C ALA A 560 22.27 4.97 -17.52
N LEU A 561 22.26 4.80 -16.20
CA LEU A 561 23.29 4.06 -15.47
C LEU A 561 22.82 2.60 -15.31
N ASP A 562 23.18 1.75 -16.27
CA ASP A 562 22.76 0.35 -16.31
C ASP A 562 23.60 -0.49 -15.34
N THR A 563 22.98 -0.89 -14.23
CA THR A 563 23.65 -1.63 -13.16
C THR A 563 23.94 -3.10 -13.51
N SER A 564 23.40 -3.66 -14.61
CA SER A 564 23.47 -5.10 -14.92
C SER A 564 24.89 -5.69 -14.98
N GLN A 565 25.90 -4.87 -15.23
CA GLN A 565 27.30 -5.31 -15.27
C GLN A 565 28.00 -5.29 -13.89
N MET A 566 27.28 -4.88 -12.84
CA MET A 566 27.66 -4.90 -11.43
C MET A 566 26.72 -5.91 -10.72
N ASN A 567 27.07 -7.20 -10.79
CA ASN A 567 26.19 -8.35 -10.48
C ASN A 567 26.86 -9.50 -9.72
N ARG A 568 28.04 -9.29 -9.12
CA ARG A 568 28.77 -10.30 -8.32
C ARG A 568 28.02 -10.69 -7.05
N MET A 569 28.19 -11.95 -6.64
CA MET A 569 28.14 -12.28 -5.21
C MET A 569 29.49 -11.86 -4.61
N LEU A 570 29.47 -11.00 -3.59
CA LEU A 570 30.68 -10.43 -2.98
C LEU A 570 31.17 -11.27 -1.81
N TRP A 571 30.25 -11.80 -1.00
CA TRP A 571 30.52 -12.80 0.04
C TRP A 571 29.21 -13.49 0.49
N ILE A 572 29.33 -14.64 1.13
CA ILE A 572 28.25 -15.37 1.78
C ILE A 572 28.69 -15.81 3.18
N ASP A 573 27.84 -15.59 4.18
CA ASP A 573 28.01 -16.08 5.54
C ASP A 573 26.95 -17.16 5.81
N ARG A 574 27.40 -18.41 5.84
CA ARG A 574 26.56 -19.59 6.04
C ARG A 574 26.09 -19.78 7.49
N GLN A 575 26.71 -19.08 8.46
CA GLN A 575 26.37 -19.16 9.88
C GLN A 575 25.35 -18.10 10.27
N ASN A 576 25.57 -16.85 9.87
CA ASN A 576 24.65 -15.74 10.08
C ASN A 576 23.48 -15.70 9.06
N LEU A 577 23.50 -16.58 8.06
CA LEU A 577 22.49 -16.71 7.00
C LEU A 577 22.21 -15.38 6.29
N VAL A 578 23.29 -14.74 5.85
CA VAL A 578 23.29 -13.51 5.05
C VAL A 578 24.29 -13.61 3.90
N ALA A 579 24.00 -12.95 2.79
CA ALA A 579 24.90 -12.82 1.65
C ALA A 579 24.94 -11.37 1.16
N CYS A 580 26.08 -10.94 0.62
CA CYS A 580 26.24 -9.63 0.02
C CYS A 580 26.39 -9.74 -1.49
N PHE A 581 25.61 -8.96 -2.22
CA PHE A 581 25.61 -8.90 -3.66
C PHE A 581 25.81 -7.48 -4.16
N GLU A 582 26.34 -7.37 -5.38
CA GLU A 582 26.22 -6.17 -6.18
C GLU A 582 24.78 -5.98 -6.66
N ALA A 583 24.27 -4.75 -6.59
CA ALA A 583 22.86 -4.43 -6.72
C ALA A 583 22.24 -4.68 -8.11
N GLY A 584 23.06 -4.84 -9.15
CA GLY A 584 22.61 -5.12 -10.52
C GLY A 584 22.31 -6.60 -10.79
N ILE A 585 22.50 -7.50 -9.82
CA ILE A 585 22.12 -8.91 -9.97
C ILE A 585 20.60 -9.08 -10.19
N VAL A 586 20.25 -9.88 -11.19
CA VAL A 586 18.85 -10.21 -11.55
C VAL A 586 18.33 -11.30 -10.61
N GLY A 587 17.04 -11.27 -10.27
CA GLY A 587 16.44 -12.22 -9.33
C GLY A 587 16.65 -13.70 -9.67
N GLN A 588 16.47 -14.08 -10.94
CA GLN A 588 16.71 -15.46 -11.39
C GLN A 588 18.19 -15.88 -11.31
N ASP A 589 19.13 -14.94 -11.49
CA ASP A 589 20.57 -15.21 -11.36
C ASP A 589 20.94 -15.40 -9.88
N LEU A 590 20.44 -14.52 -9.01
CA LEU A 590 20.63 -14.59 -7.56
C LEU A 590 20.11 -15.93 -7.00
N GLU A 591 18.90 -16.33 -7.36
CA GLU A 591 18.32 -17.60 -6.92
C GLU A 591 19.06 -18.82 -7.49
N ARG A 592 19.48 -18.80 -8.77
CA ARG A 592 20.25 -19.91 -9.37
C ARG A 592 21.58 -20.14 -8.66
N GLU A 593 22.31 -19.08 -8.33
CA GLU A 593 23.62 -19.19 -7.70
C GLU A 593 23.51 -19.57 -6.22
N LEU A 594 22.51 -19.06 -5.49
CA LEU A 594 22.25 -19.52 -4.10
C LEU A 594 21.77 -20.97 -4.03
N ARG A 595 20.95 -21.42 -5.00
CA ARG A 595 20.46 -22.81 -5.05
C ARG A 595 21.59 -23.82 -5.19
N GLN A 596 22.63 -23.50 -5.99
CA GLN A 596 23.86 -24.31 -6.07
C GLN A 596 24.59 -24.43 -4.73
N LEU A 597 24.45 -23.46 -3.82
CA LEU A 597 25.09 -23.43 -2.51
C LEU A 597 24.20 -23.98 -1.37
N GLY A 598 22.97 -24.42 -1.68
CA GLY A 598 21.99 -24.96 -0.72
C GLY A 598 21.00 -23.93 -0.14
N PHE A 599 20.93 -22.71 -0.70
CA PHE A 599 20.16 -21.59 -0.15
C PHE A 599 19.17 -20.95 -1.15
N THR A 600 18.32 -20.08 -0.63
CA THR A 600 17.37 -19.21 -1.35
C THR A 600 17.19 -17.91 -0.56
N VAL A 601 16.90 -16.78 -1.22
CA VAL A 601 16.31 -15.61 -0.55
C VAL A 601 14.79 -15.77 -0.46
N GLY A 602 14.19 -16.47 -1.43
CA GLY A 602 12.75 -16.69 -1.51
C GLY A 602 11.94 -15.47 -1.96
N HIS A 603 12.61 -14.35 -2.25
CA HIS A 603 12.02 -13.15 -2.83
C HIS A 603 11.75 -13.35 -4.32
N GLU A 604 10.58 -13.91 -4.62
CA GLU A 604 10.11 -14.21 -5.98
C GLU A 604 8.98 -13.24 -6.36
N PRO A 605 9.26 -11.97 -6.74
CA PRO A 605 8.26 -11.10 -7.36
C PRO A 605 7.91 -11.63 -8.76
N ASP A 606 6.70 -11.32 -9.25
CA ASP A 606 6.22 -11.79 -10.56
C ASP A 606 7.15 -11.36 -11.75
N SER A 607 8.06 -10.40 -11.52
CA SER A 607 9.07 -9.90 -12.46
C SER A 607 10.52 -10.35 -12.19
N TYR A 608 10.76 -11.35 -11.33
CA TYR A 608 12.13 -11.77 -10.89
C TYR A 608 13.07 -12.25 -12.03
N GLU A 609 12.53 -12.62 -13.18
CA GLU A 609 13.29 -12.98 -14.39
C GLU A 609 14.11 -11.80 -14.92
N PHE A 610 13.69 -10.55 -14.66
CA PHE A 610 14.34 -9.35 -15.20
C PHE A 610 14.66 -8.29 -14.14
N SER A 611 13.86 -8.17 -13.07
CA SER A 611 14.08 -7.21 -11.99
C SER A 611 15.35 -7.53 -11.19
N THR A 612 16.03 -6.49 -10.71
CA THR A 612 17.32 -6.58 -10.01
C THR A 612 17.19 -6.21 -8.54
N LEU A 613 18.12 -6.71 -7.71
CA LEU A 613 18.14 -6.52 -6.26
C LEU A 613 18.12 -5.05 -5.83
N GLY A 614 18.88 -4.18 -6.51
CA GLY A 614 18.86 -2.74 -6.29
C GLY A 614 17.52 -2.10 -6.68
N GLY A 615 16.88 -2.60 -7.74
CA GLY A 615 15.52 -2.21 -8.11
C GLY A 615 14.50 -2.57 -7.03
N TRP A 616 14.57 -3.78 -6.48
CA TRP A 616 13.69 -4.23 -5.39
C TRP A 616 13.75 -3.30 -4.17
N VAL A 617 14.97 -2.93 -3.74
CA VAL A 617 15.15 -1.96 -2.65
C VAL A 617 14.63 -0.58 -3.04
N ALA A 618 14.96 -0.10 -4.24
CA ALA A 618 14.54 1.22 -4.71
C ALA A 618 13.00 1.39 -4.83
N THR A 619 12.23 0.33 -5.08
CA THR A 619 10.76 0.39 -5.24
C THR A 619 9.96 -0.25 -4.10
N ARG A 620 10.60 -0.77 -3.04
CA ARG A 620 9.95 -1.57 -1.98
C ARG A 620 9.17 -2.78 -2.54
N ALA A 621 9.82 -3.58 -3.37
CA ALA A 621 9.19 -4.75 -3.98
C ALA A 621 8.67 -5.77 -2.95
N SER A 622 7.54 -6.39 -3.27
CA SER A 622 6.96 -7.52 -2.52
C SER A 622 7.08 -8.80 -3.35
N GLY A 623 7.59 -9.86 -2.73
CA GLY A 623 7.73 -11.18 -3.36
C GLY A 623 6.50 -12.06 -3.10
N MET A 624 6.17 -12.95 -4.04
CA MET A 624 5.06 -13.92 -3.93
C MET A 624 5.03 -14.65 -2.59
N LYS A 625 6.20 -15.00 -2.06
CA LYS A 625 6.36 -15.87 -0.88
C LYS A 625 6.64 -15.12 0.44
N LYS A 626 6.35 -13.81 0.51
CA LYS A 626 6.73 -12.94 1.64
C LYS A 626 6.26 -13.41 3.02
N ASN A 627 5.27 -14.31 3.11
CA ASN A 627 4.80 -14.86 4.39
C ASN A 627 5.85 -15.74 5.11
N VAL A 628 6.81 -16.33 4.38
CA VAL A 628 7.91 -17.13 4.95
C VAL A 628 9.24 -16.35 4.97
N TYR A 629 9.46 -15.47 4.00
CA TYR A 629 10.75 -14.80 3.78
C TYR A 629 10.75 -13.31 4.15
N GLY A 630 9.58 -12.66 4.21
CA GLY A 630 9.43 -11.21 4.32
C GLY A 630 9.39 -10.48 2.96
N ASN A 631 9.03 -9.20 2.99
CA ASN A 631 9.23 -8.27 1.88
C ASN A 631 10.70 -7.82 1.81
N ILE A 632 11.06 -6.95 0.85
CA ILE A 632 12.46 -6.53 0.69
C ILE A 632 13.00 -5.78 1.92
N GLU A 633 12.17 -5.02 2.65
CA GLU A 633 12.54 -4.36 3.89
C GLU A 633 12.82 -5.34 5.06
N ASP A 634 12.15 -6.49 5.08
CA ASP A 634 12.40 -7.54 6.07
C ASP A 634 13.68 -8.31 5.74
N LEU A 635 13.99 -8.44 4.45
CA LEU A 635 15.14 -9.19 3.94
C LEU A 635 16.44 -8.37 3.97
N LEU A 636 16.36 -7.04 3.83
CA LEU A 636 17.50 -6.13 3.83
C LEU A 636 18.17 -6.03 5.21
N VAL A 637 19.50 -6.15 5.24
CA VAL A 637 20.31 -5.99 6.47
C VAL A 637 21.16 -4.72 6.41
N ARG A 638 21.86 -4.49 5.30
CA ARG A 638 22.68 -3.29 5.01
C ARG A 638 22.54 -2.95 3.53
N VAL A 639 22.37 -1.67 3.22
CA VAL A 639 22.51 -1.12 1.86
C VAL A 639 23.70 -0.16 1.79
N LYS A 640 24.35 -0.08 0.63
CA LYS A 640 25.36 0.93 0.29
C LYS A 640 24.90 1.73 -0.93
N MET A 641 24.72 3.03 -0.76
CA MET A 641 24.21 3.93 -1.81
C MET A 641 25.19 5.07 -2.09
N VAL A 642 25.53 5.30 -3.35
CA VAL A 642 26.33 6.45 -3.79
C VAL A 642 25.39 7.63 -4.08
N THR A 643 25.56 8.73 -3.35
CA THR A 643 24.83 10.00 -3.51
C THR A 643 25.76 11.08 -4.07
N SER A 644 25.25 12.24 -4.50
CA SER A 644 26.15 13.28 -5.06
C SER A 644 26.99 14.01 -3.99
N GLN A 645 26.74 13.75 -2.70
CA GLN A 645 27.59 14.14 -1.56
C GLN A 645 28.53 13.01 -1.06
N GLY A 646 28.43 11.78 -1.58
CA GLY A 646 29.24 10.64 -1.16
C GLY A 646 28.43 9.39 -0.79
N VAL A 647 29.07 8.44 -0.12
CA VAL A 647 28.49 7.11 0.18
C VAL A 647 27.65 7.15 1.46
N LEU A 648 26.37 6.77 1.35
CA LEU A 648 25.48 6.47 2.47
C LEU A 648 25.53 4.96 2.76
N GLU A 649 26.02 4.60 3.95
CA GLU A 649 26.14 3.21 4.42
C GLU A 649 26.05 3.12 5.95
N ARG A 650 25.73 1.94 6.48
CA ARG A 650 25.92 1.57 7.88
C ARG A 650 27.13 0.66 8.03
N SER A 651 28.08 1.02 8.89
CA SER A 651 29.35 0.32 9.12
C SER A 651 29.26 -1.14 9.62
N LEU A 652 28.07 -1.61 10.02
CA LEU A 652 27.86 -2.95 10.55
C LEU A 652 26.57 -3.59 10.00
N ALA A 653 26.72 -4.77 9.39
CA ALA A 653 25.63 -5.64 8.94
C ALA A 653 25.08 -6.51 10.10
N VAL A 654 24.63 -5.87 11.17
CA VAL A 654 24.05 -6.51 12.38
C VAL A 654 22.51 -6.54 12.32
N PRO A 655 21.85 -7.56 12.90
CA PRO A 655 20.45 -7.88 12.61
C PRO A 655 19.42 -6.84 13.08
N ARG A 656 19.75 -6.03 14.10
CA ARG A 656 18.91 -4.91 14.58
C ARG A 656 19.77 -3.87 15.28
N VAL A 657 19.46 -2.59 15.08
CA VAL A 657 20.13 -1.44 15.74
C VAL A 657 19.11 -0.50 16.39
N SER A 658 19.59 0.43 17.20
CA SER A 658 18.84 1.60 17.68
C SER A 658 19.82 2.77 17.81
N CYS A 659 20.03 3.46 16.69
CA CYS A 659 21.07 4.48 16.52
C CYS A 659 20.51 5.74 15.83
N GLY A 660 19.30 6.16 16.23
CA GLY A 660 18.48 7.10 15.49
C GLY A 660 17.59 6.41 14.44
N PRO A 661 17.03 7.16 13.48
CA PRO A 661 16.28 6.61 12.35
C PRO A 661 17.14 5.67 11.49
N ASP A 662 16.58 4.56 11.00
CA ASP A 662 17.35 3.62 10.17
C ASP A 662 17.48 4.12 8.72
N PHE A 663 18.70 4.42 8.29
CA PHE A 663 19.00 4.88 6.93
C PHE A 663 18.63 3.85 5.85
N ASN A 664 18.49 2.56 6.19
CA ASN A 664 17.92 1.56 5.26
C ASN A 664 16.52 2.02 4.78
N HIS A 665 15.69 2.59 5.65
CA HIS A 665 14.35 3.09 5.32
C HIS A 665 14.32 4.43 4.56
N LEU A 666 15.46 5.14 4.48
CA LEU A 666 15.62 6.32 3.63
C LEU A 666 15.93 5.93 2.18
N VAL A 667 16.62 4.80 1.99
CA VAL A 667 16.96 4.24 0.67
C VAL A 667 15.81 3.39 0.10
N LEU A 668 15.12 2.62 0.94
CA LEU A 668 13.95 1.81 0.57
C LEU A 668 12.81 2.69 0.02
N GLY A 669 12.47 2.54 -1.25
CA GLY A 669 11.39 3.31 -1.89
C GLY A 669 11.81 4.69 -2.40
N SER A 670 13.11 4.96 -2.51
CA SER A 670 13.65 6.22 -3.06
C SER A 670 13.51 6.37 -4.58
N GLU A 671 13.09 5.31 -5.29
CA GLU A 671 12.86 5.25 -6.75
C GLU A 671 13.95 5.96 -7.58
N GLY A 672 15.21 5.74 -7.20
CA GLY A 672 16.40 6.24 -7.91
C GLY A 672 16.68 7.74 -7.77
N THR A 673 15.94 8.48 -6.92
CA THR A 673 16.03 9.95 -6.82
C THR A 673 17.08 10.47 -5.85
N LEU A 674 17.65 9.62 -4.98
CA LEU A 674 18.61 10.01 -3.94
C LEU A 674 20.04 9.51 -4.19
N GLY A 675 20.23 8.59 -5.13
CA GLY A 675 21.51 7.93 -5.35
C GLY A 675 21.41 6.61 -6.12
N VAL A 676 22.56 5.96 -6.28
CA VAL A 676 22.70 4.64 -6.91
C VAL A 676 22.97 3.60 -5.82
N ILE A 677 22.09 2.60 -5.70
CA ILE A 677 22.33 1.46 -4.82
C ILE A 677 23.40 0.56 -5.48
N THR A 678 24.45 0.19 -4.73
CA THR A 678 25.63 -0.51 -5.26
C THR A 678 25.85 -1.88 -4.62
N GLU A 679 25.76 -1.98 -3.30
CA GLU A 679 25.84 -3.23 -2.55
C GLU A 679 24.59 -3.42 -1.69
N VAL A 680 24.15 -4.67 -1.56
CA VAL A 680 23.04 -5.07 -0.69
C VAL A 680 23.44 -6.34 0.07
N VAL A 681 23.38 -6.28 1.41
CA VAL A 681 23.42 -7.45 2.29
C VAL A 681 21.99 -7.89 2.56
N ILE A 682 21.67 -9.12 2.19
CA ILE A 682 20.33 -9.70 2.25
C ILE A 682 20.33 -11.01 3.05
N LYS A 683 19.24 -11.27 3.76
CA LYS A 683 18.99 -12.56 4.45
C LYS A 683 18.82 -13.68 3.43
N ILE A 684 19.38 -14.84 3.72
CA ILE A 684 19.19 -16.10 2.99
C ILE A 684 18.61 -17.17 3.92
N ARG A 685 18.00 -18.21 3.35
CA ARG A 685 17.44 -19.37 4.05
C ARG A 685 17.93 -20.65 3.40
N PRO A 686 18.12 -21.77 4.14
CA PRO A 686 18.29 -23.08 3.53
C PRO A 686 17.12 -23.40 2.61
N LEU A 687 17.36 -24.21 1.56
CA LEU A 687 16.29 -24.64 0.66
C LEU A 687 15.21 -25.45 1.42
N PRO A 688 13.91 -25.25 1.10
CA PRO A 688 12.83 -26.02 1.71
C PRO A 688 12.89 -27.49 1.27
N GLN A 689 12.68 -28.40 2.23
CA GLN A 689 12.69 -29.85 1.99
C GLN A 689 11.57 -30.29 1.04
N VAL A 690 10.38 -29.70 1.17
CA VAL A 690 9.25 -29.94 0.26
C VAL A 690 8.61 -28.63 -0.20
N LYS A 691 8.00 -28.69 -1.38
CA LYS A 691 7.00 -27.71 -1.85
C LYS A 691 5.69 -28.46 -2.10
N ARG A 692 4.56 -27.91 -1.68
CA ARG A 692 3.22 -28.47 -1.92
C ARG A 692 2.29 -27.36 -2.41
N TYR A 693 1.60 -27.62 -3.51
CA TYR A 693 0.56 -26.75 -4.05
C TYR A 693 -0.82 -27.23 -3.60
N GLY A 694 -1.74 -26.30 -3.37
CA GLY A 694 -3.14 -26.58 -3.06
C GLY A 694 -4.07 -25.57 -3.74
N SER A 695 -5.37 -25.86 -3.74
CA SER A 695 -6.39 -24.88 -4.11
C SER A 695 -7.70 -25.13 -3.35
N LEU A 696 -8.41 -24.03 -3.07
CA LEU A 696 -9.69 -24.01 -2.37
C LEU A 696 -10.72 -23.26 -3.23
N VAL A 697 -11.93 -23.77 -3.34
CA VAL A 697 -13.08 -23.09 -3.97
C VAL A 697 -14.03 -22.62 -2.88
N PHE A 698 -14.49 -21.37 -2.97
CA PHE A 698 -15.48 -20.75 -2.08
C PHE A 698 -16.77 -20.43 -2.85
N PRO A 699 -17.93 -20.32 -2.18
CA PRO A 699 -19.20 -19.96 -2.83
C PRO A 699 -19.18 -18.57 -3.47
N ASP A 700 -18.46 -17.65 -2.84
CA ASP A 700 -18.35 -16.23 -3.19
C ASP A 700 -16.98 -15.66 -2.78
N PHE A 701 -16.63 -14.49 -3.30
CA PHE A 701 -15.37 -13.81 -2.99
C PHE A 701 -15.27 -13.39 -1.52
N GLY A 702 -16.36 -12.92 -0.91
CA GLY A 702 -16.40 -12.52 0.49
C GLY A 702 -16.09 -13.67 1.44
N SER A 703 -16.62 -14.87 1.20
CA SER A 703 -16.32 -16.07 1.99
C SER A 703 -14.85 -16.47 1.86
N GLY A 704 -14.25 -16.26 0.68
CA GLY A 704 -12.81 -16.33 0.49
C GLY A 704 -12.05 -15.28 1.32
N VAL A 705 -12.48 -14.01 1.32
CA VAL A 705 -11.86 -12.93 2.10
C VAL A 705 -11.95 -13.21 3.60
N ARG A 706 -13.10 -13.69 4.10
CA ARG A 706 -13.32 -14.12 5.49
C ARG A 706 -12.39 -15.27 5.88
N CYS A 707 -12.21 -16.27 5.00
CA CYS A 707 -11.22 -17.33 5.20
C CYS A 707 -9.77 -16.80 5.23
N LEU A 708 -9.39 -15.91 4.31
CA LEU A 708 -8.05 -15.31 4.28
C LEU A 708 -7.78 -14.43 5.51
N ARG A 709 -8.81 -13.73 6.01
CA ARG A 709 -8.78 -12.98 7.27
C ARG A 709 -8.51 -13.87 8.46
N GLU A 710 -9.19 -15.02 8.52
CA GLU A 710 -9.10 -15.99 9.61
C GLU A 710 -7.73 -16.69 9.63
N VAL A 711 -7.27 -17.16 8.46
CA VAL A 711 -5.89 -17.67 8.27
C VAL A 711 -4.85 -16.64 8.71
N ALA A 712 -5.09 -15.34 8.47
CA ALA A 712 -4.21 -14.28 8.96
C ALA A 712 -4.36 -13.97 10.46
N ARG A 713 -5.54 -14.18 11.07
CA ARG A 713 -5.78 -13.99 12.52
C ARG A 713 -5.00 -15.01 13.34
N GLU A 714 -5.05 -16.26 12.93
CA GLU A 714 -4.32 -17.38 13.55
C GLU A 714 -2.83 -17.40 13.16
N ARG A 715 -2.37 -16.44 12.34
CA ARG A 715 -1.02 -16.36 11.74
C ARG A 715 -0.57 -17.66 11.06
N LEU A 716 -1.51 -18.28 10.35
CA LEU A 716 -1.35 -19.50 9.57
C LEU A 716 -1.17 -19.22 8.08
N GLN A 717 -0.64 -18.06 7.67
CA GLN A 717 -0.33 -17.80 6.26
C GLN A 717 0.65 -18.86 5.71
N PRO A 718 0.31 -19.56 4.61
CA PRO A 718 1.28 -20.40 3.90
C PRO A 718 2.23 -19.49 3.11
N ALA A 719 3.30 -20.06 2.53
CA ALA A 719 4.31 -19.28 1.81
C ALA A 719 3.68 -18.32 0.80
N SER A 720 2.71 -18.77 0.02
CA SER A 720 1.80 -17.89 -0.73
C SER A 720 0.34 -18.37 -0.64
N ILE A 721 -0.59 -17.43 -0.52
CA ILE A 721 -2.05 -17.62 -0.61
C ILE A 721 -2.63 -16.49 -1.46
N ARG A 722 -3.31 -16.84 -2.55
CA ARG A 722 -3.83 -15.87 -3.54
C ARG A 722 -5.30 -16.18 -3.86
N LEU A 723 -6.23 -15.33 -3.44
CA LEU A 723 -7.67 -15.47 -3.70
C LEU A 723 -8.06 -14.66 -4.94
N ILE A 724 -8.53 -15.33 -6.00
CA ILE A 724 -9.01 -14.70 -7.24
C ILE A 724 -10.55 -14.64 -7.27
N ASP A 725 -11.10 -13.58 -7.86
CA ASP A 725 -12.54 -13.45 -8.12
C ASP A 725 -13.01 -14.32 -9.30
N ASN A 726 -14.32 -14.29 -9.56
CA ASN A 726 -14.91 -15.10 -10.64
C ASN A 726 -14.42 -14.66 -12.02
N GLU A 727 -14.30 -13.34 -12.24
CA GLU A 727 -13.80 -12.77 -13.49
C GLU A 727 -12.38 -13.28 -13.82
N GLN A 728 -11.46 -13.33 -12.85
CA GLN A 728 -10.13 -13.94 -13.02
C GLN A 728 -10.18 -15.47 -13.13
N PHE A 729 -11.09 -16.15 -12.41
CA PHE A 729 -11.24 -17.60 -12.52
C PHE A 729 -11.65 -18.04 -13.93
N VAL A 730 -12.63 -17.36 -14.54
CA VAL A 730 -13.11 -17.62 -15.91
C VAL A 730 -11.99 -17.37 -16.94
N PHE A 731 -11.29 -16.25 -16.83
CA PHE A 731 -10.10 -15.97 -17.66
C PHE A 731 -9.02 -17.05 -17.50
N GLY A 732 -8.78 -17.52 -16.27
CA GLY A 732 -7.90 -18.64 -15.97
C GLY A 732 -8.40 -20.01 -16.47
N GLN A 733 -9.68 -20.16 -16.83
CA GLN A 733 -10.18 -21.35 -17.53
C GLN A 733 -9.91 -21.24 -19.04
N ALA A 734 -10.09 -20.06 -19.63
CA ALA A 734 -9.83 -19.82 -21.05
C ALA A 734 -8.37 -20.14 -21.43
N LEU A 735 -7.42 -19.83 -20.54
CA LEU A 735 -6.00 -20.13 -20.70
C LEU A 735 -5.61 -21.61 -20.47
N LYS A 736 -6.57 -22.52 -20.26
CA LYS A 736 -6.29 -23.97 -20.13
C LYS A 736 -6.09 -24.62 -21.49
N ILE A 737 -5.00 -25.40 -21.57
CA ILE A 737 -4.80 -26.41 -22.62
C ILE A 737 -5.99 -27.39 -22.61
N PRO A 738 -6.70 -27.61 -23.74
CA PRO A 738 -7.78 -28.58 -23.81
C PRO A 738 -7.30 -30.00 -23.50
N GLY A 739 -8.06 -30.74 -22.70
CA GLY A 739 -7.84 -32.17 -22.51
C GLY A 739 -8.43 -33.01 -23.64
N GLY A 740 -8.03 -34.27 -23.75
CA GLY A 740 -8.70 -35.24 -24.62
C GLY A 740 -10.15 -35.53 -24.17
N PRO A 741 -10.97 -36.22 -24.97
CA PRO A 741 -12.43 -36.34 -24.75
C PRO A 741 -12.87 -36.81 -23.35
N LEU A 742 -12.06 -37.64 -22.68
CA LEU A 742 -12.31 -38.09 -21.31
C LEU A 742 -12.27 -36.95 -20.28
N ALA A 743 -11.46 -35.91 -20.51
CA ALA A 743 -11.41 -34.72 -19.65
C ALA A 743 -12.71 -33.91 -19.75
N THR A 744 -13.27 -33.76 -20.96
CA THR A 744 -14.55 -33.05 -21.18
C THR A 744 -15.69 -33.69 -20.41
N VAL A 745 -15.76 -35.03 -20.36
CA VAL A 745 -16.75 -35.76 -19.55
C VAL A 745 -16.51 -35.53 -18.06
N ALA A 746 -15.25 -35.57 -17.61
CA ALA A 746 -14.91 -35.28 -16.21
C ALA A 746 -15.24 -33.83 -15.80
N ASP A 747 -15.09 -32.85 -16.70
CA ASP A 747 -15.44 -31.44 -16.44
C ASP A 747 -16.96 -31.20 -16.45
N GLN A 748 -17.72 -31.91 -17.28
CA GLN A 748 -19.19 -31.95 -17.17
C GLN A 748 -19.65 -32.55 -15.83
N LEU A 749 -19.04 -33.65 -15.39
CA LEU A 749 -19.33 -34.25 -14.08
C LEU A 749 -18.95 -33.32 -12.91
N LYS A 750 -17.84 -32.59 -12.99
CA LYS A 750 -17.50 -31.51 -12.02
C LYS A 750 -18.56 -30.41 -12.04
N LYS A 751 -19.00 -29.94 -13.21
CA LYS A 751 -20.05 -28.91 -13.32
C LYS A 751 -21.36 -29.37 -12.67
N VAL A 752 -21.76 -30.63 -12.87
CA VAL A 752 -22.93 -31.25 -12.22
C VAL A 752 -22.73 -31.38 -10.70
N TYR A 753 -21.55 -31.80 -10.23
CA TYR A 753 -21.25 -31.87 -8.80
C TYR A 753 -21.32 -30.50 -8.12
N LEU A 754 -20.66 -29.49 -8.70
CA LEU A 754 -20.64 -28.12 -8.16
C LEU A 754 -22.05 -27.50 -8.10
N THR A 755 -22.86 -27.68 -9.15
CA THR A 755 -24.20 -27.08 -9.22
C THR A 755 -25.29 -27.87 -8.49
N ARG A 756 -25.28 -29.21 -8.52
CA ARG A 756 -26.35 -30.03 -7.93
C ARG A 756 -26.03 -30.60 -6.54
N VAL A 757 -24.75 -30.92 -6.27
CA VAL A 757 -24.33 -31.52 -4.97
C VAL A 757 -23.78 -30.46 -4.02
N LYS A 758 -23.08 -29.45 -4.54
CA LYS A 758 -22.58 -28.30 -3.75
C LYS A 758 -23.46 -27.03 -3.84
N ARG A 759 -24.50 -27.03 -4.69
CA ARG A 759 -25.46 -25.92 -4.87
C ARG A 759 -24.82 -24.55 -5.19
N LEU A 760 -23.65 -24.53 -5.86
CA LEU A 760 -22.88 -23.30 -6.09
C LEU A 760 -23.34 -22.54 -7.33
N GLN A 761 -23.40 -21.21 -7.22
CA GLN A 761 -23.56 -20.27 -8.32
C GLN A 761 -22.20 -20.07 -9.02
N LEU A 762 -22.01 -20.68 -10.19
CA LEU A 762 -20.70 -20.75 -10.87
C LEU A 762 -20.19 -19.39 -11.38
N ASP A 763 -21.08 -18.41 -11.49
CA ASP A 763 -20.85 -16.99 -11.77
C ASP A 763 -20.36 -16.19 -10.56
N ARG A 764 -20.39 -16.77 -9.35
CA ARG A 764 -19.97 -16.11 -8.10
C ARG A 764 -18.76 -16.73 -7.41
N ILE A 765 -18.46 -18.01 -7.68
CA ILE A 765 -17.38 -18.73 -7.00
C ILE A 765 -16.04 -18.00 -7.10
N ALA A 766 -15.27 -18.04 -6.00
CA ALA A 766 -13.91 -17.54 -5.91
C ALA A 766 -12.95 -18.69 -5.59
N ILE A 767 -11.67 -18.56 -5.96
CA ILE A 767 -10.66 -19.61 -5.76
C ILE A 767 -9.43 -19.06 -5.05
N ALA A 768 -8.98 -19.72 -3.98
CA ALA A 768 -7.65 -19.48 -3.42
C ALA A 768 -6.66 -20.52 -3.95
N THR A 769 -5.55 -20.08 -4.55
CA THR A 769 -4.37 -20.93 -4.76
C THR A 769 -3.42 -20.84 -3.58
N LEU A 770 -2.77 -21.96 -3.25
CA LEU A 770 -1.91 -22.13 -2.08
C LEU A 770 -0.55 -22.72 -2.49
N LEU A 771 0.52 -22.17 -1.94
CA LEU A 771 1.87 -22.74 -1.97
C LEU A 771 2.41 -22.81 -0.53
N PHE A 772 2.74 -24.01 -0.10
CA PHE A 772 3.46 -24.31 1.12
C PHE A 772 4.89 -24.75 0.76
N GLU A 773 5.90 -24.25 1.48
CA GLU A 773 7.25 -24.81 1.40
C GLU A 773 7.95 -24.77 2.77
N GLY A 774 8.72 -25.82 3.09
CA GLY A 774 9.31 -26.02 4.41
C GLY A 774 9.64 -27.49 4.68
N HIS A 775 9.56 -27.92 5.95
CA HIS A 775 9.67 -29.33 6.35
C HIS A 775 8.33 -30.07 6.19
N GLU A 776 8.37 -31.33 5.79
CA GLU A 776 7.15 -32.06 5.37
C GLU A 776 6.10 -32.21 6.47
N ALA A 777 6.51 -32.57 7.69
CA ALA A 777 5.59 -32.70 8.82
C ALA A 777 4.90 -31.38 9.18
N GLN A 778 5.63 -30.26 9.08
CA GLN A 778 5.10 -28.91 9.32
C GLN A 778 4.12 -28.52 8.21
N VAL A 779 4.51 -28.69 6.94
CA VAL A 779 3.66 -28.42 5.77
C VAL A 779 2.35 -29.21 5.83
N LYS A 780 2.40 -30.51 6.14
CA LYS A 780 1.20 -31.36 6.28
C LYS A 780 0.27 -30.90 7.41
N GLN A 781 0.82 -30.48 8.56
CA GLN A 781 0.01 -29.94 9.67
C GLN A 781 -0.59 -28.57 9.31
N HIS A 782 0.16 -27.73 8.60
CA HIS A 782 -0.23 -26.39 8.18
C HIS A 782 -1.35 -26.43 7.15
N GLU A 783 -1.23 -27.29 6.14
CA GLU A 783 -2.27 -27.54 5.13
C GLU A 783 -3.58 -28.00 5.78
N ALA A 784 -3.52 -28.98 6.68
CA ALA A 784 -4.70 -29.48 7.39
C ALA A 784 -5.43 -28.38 8.21
N LYS A 785 -4.68 -27.48 8.87
CA LYS A 785 -5.27 -26.34 9.61
C LYS A 785 -5.97 -25.34 8.68
N ILE A 786 -5.33 -24.95 7.57
CA ILE A 786 -5.94 -24.03 6.59
C ILE A 786 -7.20 -24.63 5.98
N PHE A 787 -7.19 -25.93 5.68
CA PHE A 787 -8.35 -26.59 5.07
C PHE A 787 -9.52 -26.74 6.07
N ALA A 788 -9.22 -26.87 7.37
CA ALA A 788 -10.23 -26.82 8.43
C ALA A 788 -10.88 -25.43 8.54
N ILE A 789 -10.08 -24.35 8.52
CA ILE A 789 -10.58 -22.96 8.47
C ILE A 789 -11.41 -22.73 7.20
N ALA A 790 -10.92 -23.17 6.03
CA ALA A 790 -11.64 -23.03 4.77
C ALA A 790 -13.04 -23.67 4.84
N LYS A 791 -13.16 -24.87 5.43
CA LYS A 791 -14.44 -25.57 5.63
C LYS A 791 -15.44 -24.74 6.45
N GLN A 792 -14.98 -23.98 7.45
CA GLN A 792 -15.84 -23.10 8.27
C GLN A 792 -16.42 -21.93 7.46
N HIS A 793 -15.76 -21.52 6.38
CA HIS A 793 -16.22 -20.47 5.46
C HIS A 793 -16.77 -21.04 4.13
N GLY A 794 -17.34 -22.25 4.16
CA GLY A 794 -17.92 -22.91 2.99
C GLY A 794 -16.92 -23.40 1.93
N GLY A 795 -15.62 -23.21 2.16
CA GLY A 795 -14.55 -23.57 1.26
C GLY A 795 -14.23 -25.06 1.23
N PHE A 796 -13.79 -25.57 0.08
CA PHE A 796 -13.38 -26.97 -0.09
C PHE A 796 -12.24 -27.13 -1.10
N SER A 797 -11.48 -28.22 -0.97
CA SER A 797 -10.32 -28.48 -1.84
C SER A 797 -10.72 -28.72 -3.30
N ALA A 798 -9.98 -28.09 -4.21
CA ALA A 798 -9.98 -28.38 -5.65
C ALA A 798 -8.65 -28.98 -6.15
N GLY A 799 -7.84 -29.51 -5.22
CA GLY A 799 -6.62 -30.26 -5.51
C GLY A 799 -5.37 -29.40 -5.80
N SER A 800 -4.22 -30.06 -5.85
CA SER A 800 -2.91 -29.42 -6.00
C SER A 800 -2.65 -28.82 -7.38
N SER A 801 -3.05 -29.53 -8.44
CA SER A 801 -2.71 -29.18 -9.83
C SER A 801 -3.38 -27.90 -10.35
N ASN A 802 -4.51 -27.48 -9.77
CA ASN A 802 -5.09 -26.16 -10.05
C ASN A 802 -4.26 -25.03 -9.38
N GLY A 803 -3.72 -25.27 -8.18
CA GLY A 803 -2.81 -24.35 -7.50
C GLY A 803 -1.52 -24.16 -8.29
N GLU A 804 -0.84 -25.27 -8.59
CA GLU A 804 0.40 -25.31 -9.39
C GLU A 804 0.29 -24.55 -10.72
N LYS A 805 -0.78 -24.81 -11.49
CA LYS A 805 -1.04 -24.10 -12.75
C LYS A 805 -1.24 -22.60 -12.56
N GLY A 806 -1.92 -22.17 -11.50
CA GLY A 806 -2.07 -20.75 -11.18
C GLY A 806 -0.75 -20.05 -10.86
N TYR A 807 0.18 -20.76 -10.21
CA TYR A 807 1.54 -20.25 -9.97
C TYR A 807 2.39 -20.20 -11.24
N ILE A 808 2.36 -21.25 -12.08
CA ILE A 808 3.07 -21.27 -13.37
C ILE A 808 2.58 -20.14 -14.30
N LEU A 809 1.26 -19.94 -14.37
CA LEU A 809 0.63 -18.93 -15.24
C LEU A 809 1.03 -17.48 -14.86
N THR A 810 1.47 -17.26 -13.62
CA THR A 810 1.84 -15.92 -13.10
C THR A 810 2.89 -15.22 -13.97
N PHE A 811 3.93 -15.94 -14.39
CA PHE A 811 5.02 -15.39 -15.23
C PHE A 811 4.60 -15.19 -16.70
N VAL A 812 3.50 -15.81 -17.12
CA VAL A 812 2.99 -15.78 -18.50
C VAL A 812 2.03 -14.61 -18.72
N ILE A 813 1.29 -14.16 -17.70
CA ILE A 813 0.25 -13.13 -17.83
C ILE A 813 0.77 -11.82 -18.46
N ALA A 814 2.00 -11.40 -18.15
CA ALA A 814 2.58 -10.19 -18.73
C ALA A 814 2.75 -10.26 -20.26
N TYR A 815 2.91 -11.46 -20.83
CA TYR A 815 2.95 -11.66 -22.29
C TYR A 815 1.57 -11.51 -22.97
N ILE A 816 0.47 -11.56 -22.21
CA ILE A 816 -0.89 -11.39 -22.76
C ILE A 816 -1.14 -9.92 -23.15
N ARG A 817 -0.54 -8.96 -22.43
CA ARG A 817 -0.63 -7.52 -22.78
C ARG A 817 -0.05 -7.25 -24.17
N ASP A 818 1.08 -7.88 -24.52
CA ASP A 818 1.69 -7.72 -25.84
C ASP A 818 0.73 -8.20 -26.97
N LEU A 819 -0.04 -9.27 -26.72
CA LEU A 819 -1.08 -9.77 -27.64
C LEU A 819 -2.30 -8.85 -27.68
N ALA A 820 -2.75 -8.35 -26.51
CA ALA A 820 -3.87 -7.42 -26.41
C ALA A 820 -3.62 -6.16 -27.27
N LEU A 821 -2.40 -5.63 -27.22
CA LEU A 821 -1.97 -4.47 -28.01
C LEU A 821 -1.76 -4.77 -29.51
N ASP A 822 -1.62 -6.03 -29.91
CA ASP A 822 -1.70 -6.47 -31.32
C ASP A 822 -3.15 -6.49 -31.84
N TYR A 823 -4.16 -6.34 -30.97
CA TYR A 823 -5.58 -6.58 -31.28
C TYR A 823 -6.54 -5.53 -30.69
N SER A 824 -6.12 -4.26 -30.66
CA SER A 824 -6.92 -3.11 -30.19
C SER A 824 -7.44 -3.22 -28.74
N ILE A 825 -6.80 -4.01 -27.88
CA ILE A 825 -7.12 -4.06 -26.45
C ILE A 825 -6.00 -3.36 -25.66
N VAL A 826 -6.35 -2.29 -24.95
CA VAL A 826 -5.47 -1.72 -23.91
C VAL A 826 -5.74 -2.44 -22.60
N ALA A 827 -4.68 -2.87 -21.90
CA ALA A 827 -4.80 -3.56 -20.62
C ALA A 827 -3.57 -3.34 -19.73
N GLU A 828 -3.80 -3.10 -18.44
CA GLU A 828 -2.76 -3.04 -17.41
C GLU A 828 -3.34 -3.41 -16.03
N SER A 829 -2.45 -3.66 -15.07
CA SER A 829 -2.78 -4.06 -13.71
C SER A 829 -2.37 -3.01 -12.69
N PHE A 830 -3.17 -2.85 -11.64
CA PHE A 830 -2.94 -1.86 -10.61
C PHE A 830 -3.31 -2.41 -9.22
N GLU A 831 -2.71 -1.86 -8.17
CA GLU A 831 -2.68 -2.53 -6.86
C GLU A 831 -2.74 -1.56 -5.67
N THR A 832 -3.13 -2.09 -4.51
CA THR A 832 -3.25 -1.35 -3.24
C THR A 832 -3.14 -2.30 -2.05
N SER A 833 -2.95 -1.77 -0.85
CA SER A 833 -3.20 -2.48 0.41
C SER A 833 -4.28 -1.78 1.23
N VAL A 834 -5.13 -2.56 1.88
CA VAL A 834 -6.34 -2.08 2.57
C VAL A 834 -6.56 -2.84 3.87
N SER A 835 -7.18 -2.20 4.86
CA SER A 835 -7.54 -2.84 6.13
C SER A 835 -8.62 -3.91 5.92
N TRP A 836 -8.64 -4.90 6.82
CA TRP A 836 -9.50 -6.08 6.66
C TRP A 836 -11.01 -5.78 6.62
N ASP A 837 -11.46 -4.79 7.38
CA ASP A 837 -12.84 -4.29 7.44
C ASP A 837 -13.33 -3.71 6.11
N ARG A 838 -12.42 -3.22 5.25
CA ARG A 838 -12.73 -2.56 3.98
C ARG A 838 -12.40 -3.40 2.75
N CYS A 839 -11.72 -4.54 2.91
CA CYS A 839 -11.17 -5.29 1.78
C CYS A 839 -12.24 -5.74 0.76
N GLU A 840 -13.40 -6.19 1.22
CA GLU A 840 -14.51 -6.63 0.35
C GLU A 840 -15.23 -5.43 -0.30
N ALA A 841 -15.49 -4.37 0.49
CA ALA A 841 -16.10 -3.13 0.01
C ALA A 841 -15.23 -2.41 -1.04
N LEU A 842 -13.91 -2.29 -0.82
CA LEU A 842 -12.99 -1.68 -1.77
C LEU A 842 -12.96 -2.44 -3.11
N CYS A 843 -12.97 -3.78 -3.09
CA CYS A 843 -13.08 -4.56 -4.32
C CYS A 843 -14.38 -4.23 -5.09
N THR A 844 -15.52 -4.20 -4.40
CA THR A 844 -16.82 -3.89 -5.01
C THR A 844 -16.89 -2.46 -5.54
N ASN A 845 -16.46 -1.47 -4.74
CA ASN A 845 -16.49 -0.05 -5.09
C ASN A 845 -15.59 0.27 -6.27
N VAL A 846 -14.34 -0.23 -6.29
CA VAL A 846 -13.39 0.00 -7.39
C VAL A 846 -13.89 -0.67 -8.68
N LYS A 847 -14.43 -1.90 -8.62
CA LYS A 847 -15.06 -2.54 -9.79
C LYS A 847 -16.31 -1.76 -10.26
N SER A 848 -17.10 -1.18 -9.35
CA SER A 848 -18.26 -0.32 -9.66
C SER A 848 -17.84 1.01 -10.31
N CYS A 849 -16.80 1.67 -9.80
CA CYS A 849 -16.21 2.88 -10.36
C CYS A 849 -15.75 2.66 -11.81
N VAL A 850 -14.92 1.65 -12.07
CA VAL A 850 -14.44 1.33 -13.43
C VAL A 850 -15.60 1.06 -14.38
N ARG A 851 -16.62 0.29 -13.97
CA ARG A 851 -17.83 0.04 -14.78
C ARG A 851 -18.58 1.34 -15.12
N LYS A 852 -18.71 2.26 -14.17
CA LYS A 852 -19.35 3.58 -14.35
C LYS A 852 -18.56 4.49 -15.29
N GLU A 853 -17.23 4.53 -15.18
CA GLU A 853 -16.41 5.33 -16.10
C GLU A 853 -16.39 4.72 -17.51
N CYS A 854 -16.25 3.39 -17.66
CA CYS A 854 -16.40 2.70 -18.95
C CYS A 854 -17.70 3.09 -19.66
N ALA A 855 -18.82 3.12 -18.94
CA ALA A 855 -20.11 3.52 -19.50
C ALA A 855 -20.11 4.98 -19.99
N LYS A 856 -19.51 5.94 -19.26
CA LYS A 856 -19.37 7.34 -19.71
C LYS A 856 -18.52 7.48 -20.97
N HIS A 857 -17.45 6.69 -21.09
CA HIS A 857 -16.61 6.63 -22.29
C HIS A 857 -17.22 5.77 -23.42
N ASN A 858 -18.44 5.24 -23.27
CA ASN A 858 -19.12 4.34 -24.21
C ASN A 858 -18.36 3.02 -24.51
N ILE A 859 -17.53 2.58 -23.57
CA ILE A 859 -16.75 1.33 -23.65
C ILE A 859 -17.67 0.15 -23.31
N GLN A 860 -18.06 -0.62 -24.33
CA GLN A 860 -18.99 -1.75 -24.18
C GLN A 860 -18.29 -3.08 -23.82
N HIS A 861 -17.04 -3.27 -24.25
CA HIS A 861 -16.33 -4.55 -24.16
C HIS A 861 -15.05 -4.41 -23.34
N TYR A 862 -15.08 -4.86 -22.08
CA TYR A 862 -14.01 -4.69 -21.12
C TYR A 862 -13.97 -5.79 -20.05
N LEU A 863 -12.79 -5.98 -19.46
CA LEU A 863 -12.55 -6.80 -18.27
C LEU A 863 -12.15 -5.88 -17.12
N ILE A 864 -12.83 -6.02 -15.98
CA ILE A 864 -12.35 -5.51 -14.69
C ILE A 864 -12.49 -6.63 -13.65
N SER A 865 -11.38 -6.93 -12.96
CA SER A 865 -11.29 -8.08 -12.05
C SER A 865 -10.28 -7.84 -10.92
N CYS A 866 -10.37 -8.58 -9.82
CA CYS A 866 -9.53 -8.41 -8.64
C CYS A 866 -9.11 -9.75 -7.99
N ARG A 867 -7.98 -9.71 -7.27
CA ARG A 867 -7.49 -10.80 -6.44
C ARG A 867 -6.83 -10.26 -5.16
N VAL A 868 -6.98 -10.97 -4.05
CA VAL A 868 -6.14 -10.76 -2.86
C VAL A 868 -4.83 -11.53 -3.07
N THR A 869 -3.69 -10.83 -3.11
CA THR A 869 -2.38 -11.43 -3.42
C THR A 869 -1.50 -11.66 -2.20
N GLN A 870 -1.71 -10.89 -1.12
CA GLN A 870 -0.98 -11.00 0.13
C GLN A 870 -1.90 -10.69 1.32
N THR A 871 -1.62 -11.32 2.46
CA THR A 871 -2.36 -11.14 3.72
C THR A 871 -1.42 -10.74 4.84
N TYR A 872 -1.87 -9.88 5.75
CA TYR A 872 -1.12 -9.34 6.89
C TYR A 872 -2.00 -9.36 8.15
N ASP A 873 -1.43 -9.14 9.32
CA ASP A 873 -2.20 -9.03 10.58
C ASP A 873 -3.32 -7.96 10.48
N ALA A 874 -2.98 -6.80 9.89
CA ALA A 874 -3.84 -5.61 9.83
C ALA A 874 -4.67 -5.46 8.54
N GLY A 875 -4.36 -6.20 7.47
CA GLY A 875 -5.02 -6.01 6.17
C GLY A 875 -4.52 -6.94 5.07
N ALA A 876 -4.83 -6.59 3.83
CA ALA A 876 -4.55 -7.38 2.64
C ALA A 876 -4.02 -6.53 1.48
N CYS A 877 -3.28 -7.13 0.54
CA CYS A 877 -3.00 -6.53 -0.76
C CYS A 877 -4.06 -6.98 -1.77
N VAL A 878 -4.69 -6.01 -2.43
CA VAL A 878 -5.63 -6.23 -3.54
C VAL A 878 -4.95 -5.84 -4.86
N TYR A 879 -5.09 -6.69 -5.86
CA TYR A 879 -4.48 -6.55 -7.18
C TYR A 879 -5.55 -6.67 -8.26
N PHE A 880 -5.70 -5.62 -9.06
CA PHE A 880 -6.69 -5.51 -10.13
C PHE A 880 -6.06 -5.73 -11.50
N TYR A 881 -6.84 -6.26 -12.44
CA TYR A 881 -6.58 -6.16 -13.87
C TYR A 881 -7.74 -5.44 -14.54
N PHE A 882 -7.43 -4.42 -15.33
CA PHE A 882 -8.37 -3.69 -16.16
C PHE A 882 -7.89 -3.70 -17.62
N GLY A 883 -8.81 -3.86 -18.56
CA GLY A 883 -8.55 -3.63 -19.97
C GLY A 883 -9.82 -3.61 -20.81
N PHE A 884 -9.76 -3.00 -22.00
CA PHE A 884 -10.91 -2.82 -22.88
C PHE A 884 -10.52 -2.77 -24.36
N ASN A 885 -11.46 -3.17 -25.23
CA ASN A 885 -11.33 -2.99 -26.67
C ASN A 885 -11.55 -1.52 -27.02
N HIS A 886 -10.58 -0.93 -27.71
CA HIS A 886 -10.54 0.47 -28.10
C HIS A 886 -10.68 0.70 -29.62
N ALA A 887 -11.20 -0.28 -30.37
CA ALA A 887 -11.56 -0.10 -31.77
C ALA A 887 -12.47 1.13 -31.95
N GLY A 888 -12.08 2.07 -32.82
CA GLY A 888 -12.77 3.35 -33.05
C GLY A 888 -12.36 4.50 -32.12
N PHE A 889 -11.59 4.27 -31.05
CA PHE A 889 -11.11 5.31 -30.14
C PHE A 889 -9.76 5.89 -30.58
N ALA A 890 -9.62 7.22 -30.51
CA ALA A 890 -8.40 7.92 -30.94
C ALA A 890 -7.27 7.90 -29.91
N ASN A 891 -7.57 8.09 -28.61
CA ASN A 891 -6.59 8.26 -27.53
C ASN A 891 -6.74 7.15 -26.46
N PRO A 892 -6.53 5.86 -26.80
CA PRO A 892 -6.93 4.75 -25.95
C PRO A 892 -6.14 4.66 -24.64
N VAL A 893 -4.86 5.04 -24.64
CA VAL A 893 -4.03 5.08 -23.43
C VAL A 893 -4.47 6.20 -22.49
N THR A 894 -4.76 7.40 -23.01
CA THR A 894 -5.26 8.51 -22.18
C THR A 894 -6.60 8.18 -21.53
N ILE A 895 -7.51 7.50 -22.25
CA ILE A 895 -8.78 7.02 -21.69
C ILE A 895 -8.55 5.94 -20.62
N TYR A 896 -7.59 5.02 -20.83
CA TYR A 896 -7.19 4.06 -19.79
C TYR A 896 -6.65 4.78 -18.54
N GLU A 897 -5.78 5.76 -18.73
CA GLU A 897 -5.20 6.57 -17.66
C GLU A 897 -6.27 7.35 -16.90
N GLU A 898 -7.23 7.98 -17.59
CA GLU A 898 -8.38 8.66 -16.97
C GLU A 898 -9.20 7.71 -16.09
N ILE A 899 -9.40 6.46 -16.52
CA ILE A 899 -10.14 5.43 -15.77
C ILE A 899 -9.31 4.85 -14.61
N GLU A 900 -8.00 4.59 -14.76
CA GLU A 900 -7.14 4.18 -13.63
C GLU A 900 -7.02 5.30 -12.59
N ASN A 901 -6.91 6.55 -13.04
CA ASN A 901 -6.96 7.72 -12.16
C ASN A 901 -8.25 7.75 -11.32
N LYS A 902 -9.40 7.40 -11.89
CA LYS A 902 -10.67 7.30 -11.16
C LYS A 902 -10.72 6.09 -10.24
N ALA A 903 -10.23 4.93 -10.68
CA ALA A 903 -10.08 3.74 -9.84
C ALA A 903 -9.13 3.99 -8.66
N ARG A 904 -8.09 4.83 -8.84
CA ARG A 904 -7.13 5.24 -7.80
C ARG A 904 -7.75 6.23 -6.81
N ASP A 905 -8.51 7.20 -7.29
CA ASP A 905 -9.32 8.09 -6.44
C ASP A 905 -10.27 7.26 -5.56
N GLU A 906 -10.95 6.25 -6.13
CA GLU A 906 -11.84 5.33 -5.42
C GLU A 906 -11.10 4.39 -4.44
N ILE A 907 -9.95 3.83 -4.81
CA ILE A 907 -9.09 3.05 -3.91
C ILE A 907 -8.82 3.86 -2.62
N LEU A 908 -8.47 5.13 -2.77
CA LEU A 908 -8.12 6.01 -1.66
C LEU A 908 -9.36 6.39 -0.82
N ALA A 909 -10.51 6.65 -1.46
CA ALA A 909 -11.78 6.91 -0.78
C ALA A 909 -12.27 5.69 0.03
N SER A 910 -12.17 4.50 -0.56
CA SER A 910 -12.46 3.22 0.09
C SER A 910 -11.39 2.77 1.12
N GLY A 911 -10.38 3.60 1.41
CA GLY A 911 -9.40 3.39 2.49
C GLY A 911 -8.21 2.49 2.15
N GLY A 912 -7.96 2.24 0.85
CA GLY A 912 -6.73 1.60 0.37
C GLY A 912 -5.55 2.57 0.25
N SER A 913 -4.33 2.03 0.24
CA SER A 913 -3.09 2.77 0.03
C SER A 913 -2.88 3.20 -1.43
N ILE A 914 -2.09 4.26 -1.63
CA ILE A 914 -1.66 4.75 -2.94
C ILE A 914 -0.98 3.68 -3.80
N SER A 915 -0.24 2.77 -3.16
CA SER A 915 0.42 1.58 -3.71
C SER A 915 0.75 0.63 -2.55
N HIS A 916 0.96 -0.66 -2.81
CA HIS A 916 1.57 -1.61 -1.87
C HIS A 916 2.98 -2.04 -2.33
N HIS A 917 3.21 -2.20 -3.64
CA HIS A 917 4.50 -2.64 -4.19
C HIS A 917 4.85 -2.17 -5.62
N HIS A 918 3.95 -1.49 -6.36
CA HIS A 918 4.30 -0.90 -7.67
C HIS A 918 5.09 0.41 -7.55
N GLY A 919 5.08 1.06 -6.38
CA GLY A 919 5.71 2.36 -6.18
C GLY A 919 4.86 3.55 -6.65
N VAL A 920 5.38 4.75 -6.45
CA VAL A 920 4.73 6.01 -6.79
C VAL A 920 5.19 6.49 -8.18
N GLY A 921 6.51 6.46 -8.40
CA GLY A 921 7.18 6.93 -9.61
C GLY A 921 6.72 8.32 -10.02
N LYS A 922 6.40 8.48 -11.30
CA LYS A 922 5.74 9.68 -11.83
C LYS A 922 4.21 9.53 -11.80
N ILE A 923 3.68 8.37 -12.19
CA ILE A 923 2.24 8.20 -12.46
C ILE A 923 1.34 8.39 -11.22
N ARG A 924 1.81 8.08 -10.01
CA ARG A 924 1.05 8.30 -8.76
C ARG A 924 1.50 9.52 -7.96
N SER A 925 2.48 10.29 -8.44
CA SER A 925 3.05 11.44 -7.71
C SER A 925 1.99 12.42 -7.21
N ARG A 926 0.94 12.69 -8.00
CA ARG A 926 -0.15 13.63 -7.65
C ARG A 926 -0.87 13.32 -6.32
N TRP A 927 -0.96 12.06 -5.91
CA TRP A 927 -1.56 11.67 -4.63
C TRP A 927 -0.53 11.52 -3.49
N TYR A 928 0.78 11.58 -3.76
CA TYR A 928 1.81 11.43 -2.73
C TYR A 928 1.68 12.46 -1.58
N PRO A 929 1.39 13.77 -1.82
CA PRO A 929 1.27 14.75 -0.73
C PRO A 929 0.15 14.46 0.27
N GLN A 930 -0.97 13.89 -0.17
CA GLN A 930 -2.05 13.46 0.74
C GLN A 930 -1.73 12.14 1.44
N SER A 931 -0.93 11.25 0.83
CA SER A 931 -0.51 9.97 1.44
C SER A 931 0.57 10.10 2.51
N VAL A 932 1.46 11.11 2.45
CA VAL A 932 2.54 11.30 3.45
C VAL A 932 2.44 12.61 4.25
N SER A 933 1.40 13.40 4.02
CA SER A 933 1.22 14.79 4.46
C SER A 933 2.25 15.79 3.90
N ASN A 934 1.90 17.08 3.95
CA ASN A 934 2.81 18.17 3.59
C ASN A 934 4.13 18.15 4.38
N VAL A 935 4.13 17.68 5.64
CA VAL A 935 5.36 17.57 6.45
C VAL A 935 6.26 16.44 5.93
N GLY A 936 5.68 15.30 5.52
CA GLY A 936 6.42 14.21 4.88
C GLY A 936 7.04 14.62 3.55
N VAL A 937 6.29 15.39 2.73
CA VAL A 937 6.84 15.97 1.48
C VAL A 937 8.01 16.92 1.76
N GLN A 938 7.91 17.79 2.76
CA GLN A 938 9.00 18.72 3.09
C GLN A 938 10.22 18.01 3.70
N LEU A 939 10.01 16.94 4.48
CA LEU A 939 11.09 16.07 4.96
C LEU A 939 11.80 15.39 3.77
N TYR A 940 11.05 14.84 2.81
CA TYR A 940 11.64 14.23 1.62
C TYR A 940 12.40 15.25 0.75
N LYS A 941 11.86 16.46 0.56
CA LYS A 941 12.56 17.57 -0.11
C LYS A 941 13.86 17.96 0.60
N ALA A 942 13.88 17.95 1.93
CA ALA A 942 15.09 18.21 2.70
C ALA A 942 16.14 17.12 2.45
N THR A 943 15.78 15.84 2.56
CA THR A 943 16.65 14.70 2.23
C THR A 943 17.18 14.76 0.79
N LYS A 944 16.31 15.03 -0.20
CA LYS A 944 16.70 15.16 -1.61
C LYS A 944 17.68 16.30 -1.84
N ARG A 945 17.45 17.48 -1.24
CA ARG A 945 18.37 18.62 -1.35
C ARG A 945 19.70 18.39 -0.64
N GLU A 946 19.72 17.65 0.46
CA GLU A 946 20.95 17.34 1.19
C GLU A 946 21.81 16.30 0.44
N LEU A 947 21.22 15.20 -0.01
CA LEU A 947 21.94 14.12 -0.70
C LEU A 947 22.20 14.40 -2.18
N ASP A 948 21.41 15.31 -2.79
CA ASP A 948 21.54 15.70 -4.19
C ASP A 948 21.14 17.17 -4.47
N PRO A 949 21.95 18.14 -4.01
CA PRO A 949 21.65 19.58 -4.13
C PRO A 949 21.59 20.09 -5.57
N ASN A 950 22.35 19.50 -6.49
CA ASN A 950 22.36 19.86 -7.91
C ASN A 950 21.28 19.11 -8.72
N ASN A 951 20.47 18.26 -8.06
CA ASN A 951 19.47 17.41 -8.67
C ASN A 951 20.02 16.69 -9.92
N ILE A 952 21.08 15.89 -9.79
CA ILE A 952 21.54 15.02 -10.87
C ILE A 952 20.68 13.76 -10.98
N PHE A 953 20.11 13.27 -9.87
CA PHE A 953 19.15 12.17 -9.87
C PHE A 953 17.72 12.68 -10.19
N ALA A 954 17.57 13.28 -11.37
CA ALA A 954 16.41 14.07 -11.78
C ALA A 954 15.33 13.30 -12.56
N ALA A 955 15.11 12.02 -12.25
CA ALA A 955 14.04 11.24 -12.89
C ALA A 955 12.62 11.80 -12.63
N GLY A 956 12.45 12.74 -11.68
CA GLY A 956 11.17 13.43 -11.42
C GLY A 956 10.14 12.60 -10.64
N ASN A 957 10.58 11.56 -9.92
CA ASN A 957 9.70 10.63 -9.22
C ASN A 957 9.25 11.16 -7.84
N LEU A 958 8.23 10.51 -7.26
CA LEU A 958 7.61 10.74 -5.94
C LEU A 958 6.87 12.08 -5.80
N ILE A 959 7.53 13.21 -6.03
CA ILE A 959 6.97 14.55 -5.81
C ILE A 959 6.47 15.14 -7.15
N PRO A 960 5.21 15.65 -7.24
CA PRO A 960 4.70 16.34 -8.41
C PRO A 960 5.59 17.51 -8.86
N ILE A 961 5.74 17.72 -10.17
CA ILE A 961 6.65 18.71 -10.76
C ILE A 961 6.31 20.12 -10.25
N GLU A 962 5.03 20.45 -10.16
CA GLU A 962 4.49 21.73 -9.66
C GLU A 962 4.91 22.01 -8.21
N LEU A 963 5.20 20.96 -7.45
CA LEU A 963 5.71 21.07 -6.08
C LEU A 963 7.24 21.05 -6.00
N GLN A 964 7.98 20.61 -7.02
CA GLN A 964 9.45 20.54 -6.96
C GLN A 964 10.08 21.94 -6.81
N ASP A 965 9.71 22.90 -7.67
CA ASP A 965 10.36 24.22 -7.75
C ASP A 965 9.96 25.21 -6.65
N SER A 966 8.86 24.96 -5.94
CA SER A 966 8.25 25.85 -4.92
C SER A 966 9.17 26.37 -3.80
N ALA A 967 10.36 25.80 -3.62
CA ALA A 967 11.36 26.25 -2.63
C ALA A 967 12.35 27.31 -3.18
N SER A 968 12.45 27.47 -4.50
CA SER A 968 13.35 28.43 -5.16
C SER A 968 12.93 29.87 -4.85
N GLU A 969 11.66 30.22 -5.06
CA GLU A 969 11.17 31.58 -4.86
C GLU A 969 11.24 32.03 -3.39
N THR A 970 10.94 31.16 -2.43
CA THR A 970 10.94 31.52 -1.00
C THR A 970 12.34 31.69 -0.42
N SER A 971 13.34 30.97 -0.93
CA SER A 971 14.74 31.20 -0.57
C SER A 971 15.28 32.49 -1.22
N CYS A 972 14.94 32.72 -2.49
CA CYS A 972 15.25 33.95 -3.21
C CYS A 972 14.65 35.20 -2.54
N LEU A 973 13.42 35.12 -2.02
CA LEU A 973 12.79 36.19 -1.24
C LEU A 973 13.44 36.38 0.14
N LYS A 974 13.77 35.30 0.87
CA LYS A 974 14.48 35.38 2.16
C LYS A 974 15.96 35.77 2.08
N ALA A 975 16.53 35.85 0.87
CA ALA A 975 17.86 36.39 0.60
C ALA A 975 17.82 37.80 0.00
N LYS A 976 16.62 38.37 -0.21
CA LYS A 976 16.37 39.74 -0.72
C LYS A 976 15.60 40.63 0.27
N LEU A 977 15.18 40.06 1.40
CA LEU A 977 14.55 40.71 2.56
C LEU A 977 15.51 40.63 3.76
#